data_AF-A0A074VVP7-F1
#
_entry.id   AF-A0A074VVP7-F1
#
_cell.length_a   1.000
_cell.length_b   1.000
_cell.length_c   1.000
_cell.angle_alpha   90.00
_cell.angle_beta   90.00
_cell.angle_gamma   90.00
#
_symmetry.space_group_name_H-M   'P 1'
#
loop_
_entity.id
_entity.type
_entity.pdbx_description
1 polymer ?
#
loop_
_entity_poly.entity_id
_entity_poly.type
_entity_poly.pdbx_seq_one_letter_code
_entity_poly.pdbx_strand_id
1 'polypeptide(L)'
;MSSSSPSSQNPPPTDAPSSNGNSEKPHENEGAGEPEKAKKPSLKERAAKLWSKTMLDVTTMKMMAKGALAPTICLAAYEATDFADIFTTLGYLVAIMSILSFPIMPRAKFLQTWFLNMLSVAFAACIALLAIYCTVQARLHTETTTRTGGSGTAGTPAPGAPTSTYNSSAAAVSGIWLFFEIWIINTMRAKMPQLKIPCVSAIIFANVSMVYAPQFATMAAGLSFVKRLLEAFFTGFAIGGAVALFVFPVTMRAVVFKEFTGYIMLLRKMTKVNLAYLHSLEEGDMFFGRSDTNIPEKPKRTSEAQAIKDTLAGLSALHGKLSLDLTFAKREIAIGRLGPDDLQDIFKRLRGMMLPIIGLSSVIDVFERIAEDRNWNHPAPNKPLEELDDPNERSRMEAVADWHAIFKTMREPFARIVGDIDEGFEHVLITLQLIKPPKREADSESGGDRPHPGEKDFQNYHFKRVNAYHSEKSKLLRRWCELRGFSLPENFFENAQDAEFTAPDWYHSVKNNDERQKYRARLFIVLYVDYLLDSIAMTVHDFVKYADAKVESGKLSRKRLIVPGIKRLRKWIKSIWSQKQDAYTDEHHGMDQGGDQPSNVYLGDAYSKRKDPEHLPPSNAWEKFGDRVRAIPHFLRSPASSFGFRAACATMCLAIIAYLHDTQTFYVRQRLFWAQIMVGLAMSPSAGDSMFSFMLRIVGTFSAMVASFIIWYIVDGQTAGVIVFFWFFSSWGFFIVLKFPRFIPVGLIFSVTCSLIIGYELQVRKIGVEVATTNGQAYYPIYELAPYRLATVSAGIFVAWVWTIFPYPISEHSELRRDLGSSLYLLANYYSVVVETVKLRVRGDFQELNAFDEGHNPAKKLEKIRQTVFSKSVLLIQGLRTHSGFLQYEVPIGGRFPRQNYDRIINRIQDIVNFASLLSYASQTFSDMRNPGKDGSESQWLNDFRRLMKEADMTSKEFTTLLSLLSASVASGQPLPPYLQPPEPYRLSAKLESLDSKILSVRHMAEPGFAAFAVMQISTKCIGDDIKALLADIKELVGELDFSFHVVSTQDSASSSQTSQDTLIREESQNRRKAD
;
A
#
# COMPACT_ATOMS: atom_id res chain seq x y z
N MET A 1 31.86 15.39 53.75
CA MET A 1 32.97 16.30 54.08
C MET A 1 33.54 16.84 52.77
N SER A 2 33.76 18.17 52.68
CA SER A 2 34.73 18.92 51.83
C SER A 2 35.29 18.23 50.54
N SER A 3 35.05 18.72 49.31
CA SER A 3 35.64 19.91 48.62
C SER A 3 37.15 19.75 48.28
N SER A 4 37.78 20.26 47.20
CA SER A 4 37.40 21.10 46.04
C SER A 4 38.58 21.17 45.01
N SER A 5 38.39 21.76 43.82
CA SER A 5 39.40 21.97 42.74
C SER A 5 40.53 22.98 43.09
N PRO A 6 41.52 23.22 42.19
CA PRO A 6 41.52 24.46 41.37
C PRO A 6 42.18 24.37 39.95
N SER A 7 42.48 25.50 39.29
CA SER A 7 42.66 25.65 37.82
C SER A 7 43.60 26.80 37.34
N SER A 8 44.00 26.75 36.04
CA SER A 8 44.00 27.88 35.04
C SER A 8 45.30 28.63 34.54
N GLN A 9 45.21 29.12 33.28
CA GLN A 9 45.82 30.34 32.61
C GLN A 9 47.05 30.30 31.64
N ASN A 10 47.16 31.34 30.77
CA ASN A 10 47.86 31.44 29.44
C ASN A 10 48.62 32.84 29.31
N PRO A 11 48.86 33.57 28.15
CA PRO A 11 48.75 33.30 26.68
C PRO A 11 49.98 33.61 25.71
N PRO A 12 50.22 34.75 25.00
CA PRO A 12 50.84 34.77 23.63
C PRO A 12 52.10 35.69 23.41
N PRO A 13 52.70 35.84 22.20
CA PRO A 13 52.34 36.91 21.22
C PRO A 13 52.51 36.52 19.69
N THR A 14 53.15 37.35 18.84
CA THR A 14 53.02 37.38 17.33
C THR A 14 54.29 37.81 16.53
N ASP A 15 54.18 37.71 15.18
CA ASP A 15 54.72 38.60 14.10
C ASP A 15 55.76 38.10 13.05
N ALA A 16 55.69 38.71 11.84
CA ALA A 16 56.29 38.29 10.55
C ALA A 16 57.52 39.14 10.10
N PRO A 17 58.15 38.87 8.93
CA PRO A 17 57.91 39.71 7.74
C PRO A 17 58.13 39.04 6.34
N SER A 18 58.15 39.86 5.26
CA SER A 18 58.12 39.50 3.83
C SER A 18 59.25 40.15 2.98
N SER A 19 59.55 39.64 1.77
CA SER A 19 59.84 40.47 0.55
C SER A 19 60.15 39.67 -0.75
N ASN A 20 59.94 40.35 -1.89
CA ASN A 20 59.89 39.91 -3.30
C ASN A 20 61.21 39.50 -4.00
N GLY A 21 61.08 38.86 -5.19
CA GLY A 21 62.11 38.87 -6.25
C GLY A 21 61.69 38.11 -7.53
N ASN A 22 61.55 38.81 -8.66
CA ASN A 22 61.20 38.26 -10.00
C ASN A 22 62.46 38.12 -10.88
N SER A 23 62.53 37.13 -11.79
CA SER A 23 62.73 37.37 -13.25
C SER A 23 62.88 36.11 -14.13
N GLU A 24 62.57 36.30 -15.43
CA GLU A 24 62.96 35.55 -16.64
C GLU A 24 62.23 34.27 -17.14
N LYS A 25 61.96 34.32 -18.45
CA LYS A 25 61.56 33.29 -19.43
C LYS A 25 62.30 33.64 -20.74
N PRO A 26 62.60 32.66 -21.61
CA PRO A 26 61.81 32.58 -22.86
C PRO A 26 61.43 31.16 -23.30
N HIS A 27 60.62 31.13 -24.36
CA HIS A 27 59.89 30.01 -24.96
C HIS A 27 60.73 28.84 -25.52
N GLU A 28 60.16 27.63 -25.49
CA GLU A 28 59.73 26.94 -26.72
C GLU A 28 58.55 25.99 -26.43
N ASN A 29 57.97 25.36 -27.46
CA ASN A 29 56.52 25.09 -27.53
C ASN A 29 56.14 23.60 -27.74
N GLU A 30 54.84 23.31 -27.59
CA GLU A 30 54.09 22.11 -28.03
C GLU A 30 54.21 20.79 -27.22
N GLY A 31 53.05 20.27 -26.77
CA GLY A 31 52.72 18.90 -27.20
C GLY A 31 52.02 17.90 -26.28
N ALA A 32 51.75 18.15 -24.99
CA ALA A 32 51.06 17.15 -24.15
C ALA A 32 50.11 17.76 -23.09
N GLY A 33 48.84 17.35 -23.11
CA GLY A 33 47.83 17.78 -22.14
C GLY A 33 47.82 16.92 -20.88
N GLU A 34 48.22 17.49 -19.75
CA GLU A 34 48.06 16.89 -18.42
C GLU A 34 46.61 17.02 -17.87
N PRO A 35 46.17 16.12 -16.97
CA PRO A 35 44.77 16.03 -16.54
C PRO A 35 44.32 17.17 -15.62
N GLU A 36 43.09 17.65 -15.82
CA GLU A 36 42.47 18.67 -14.96
C GLU A 36 42.38 18.21 -13.49
N LYS A 37 42.99 18.99 -12.59
CA LYS A 37 42.86 18.81 -11.13
C LYS A 37 41.43 19.12 -10.69
N ALA A 38 40.70 18.10 -10.25
CA ALA A 38 39.32 18.21 -9.76
C ALA A 38 39.16 19.29 -8.67
N LYS A 39 38.35 20.31 -8.96
CA LYS A 39 38.01 21.38 -8.01
C LYS A 39 37.27 20.81 -6.80
N LYS A 40 37.73 21.15 -5.59
CA LYS A 40 37.04 20.78 -4.34
C LYS A 40 35.65 21.47 -4.29
N PRO A 41 34.56 20.74 -3.99
CA PRO A 41 33.21 21.30 -4.03
C PRO A 41 33.00 22.35 -2.93
N SER A 42 32.32 23.44 -3.28
CA SER A 42 32.11 24.61 -2.44
C SER A 42 31.21 24.34 -1.22
N LEU A 43 31.26 25.22 -0.22
CA LEU A 43 30.36 25.16 0.93
C LEU A 43 28.88 25.25 0.53
N LYS A 44 28.54 25.99 -0.55
CA LYS A 44 27.18 26.03 -1.11
C LYS A 44 26.77 24.68 -1.71
N GLU A 45 27.66 23.99 -2.41
CA GLU A 45 27.37 22.66 -2.98
C GLU A 45 27.28 21.60 -1.89
N ARG A 46 28.13 21.66 -0.85
CA ARG A 46 28.01 20.81 0.34
C ARG A 46 26.69 21.07 1.08
N ALA A 47 26.32 22.34 1.30
CA ALA A 47 25.05 22.71 1.91
C ALA A 47 23.85 22.26 1.04
N ALA A 48 23.91 22.41 -0.28
CA ALA A 48 22.88 21.93 -1.20
C ALA A 48 22.78 20.39 -1.24
N LYS A 49 23.92 19.68 -1.12
CA LYS A 49 23.99 18.20 -1.05
C LYS A 49 23.59 17.65 0.33
N LEU A 50 23.64 18.47 1.39
CA LEU A 50 23.00 18.22 2.68
C LEU A 50 21.50 18.53 2.62
N TRP A 51 21.10 19.64 1.97
CA TRP A 51 19.70 20.03 1.82
C TRP A 51 18.90 19.04 0.94
N SER A 52 19.50 18.50 -0.12
CA SER A 52 18.87 17.44 -0.91
C SER A 52 18.71 16.14 -0.10
N LYS A 53 19.61 15.87 0.85
CA LYS A 53 19.49 14.75 1.81
C LYS A 53 18.40 14.98 2.88
N THR A 54 18.09 16.23 3.27
CA THR A 54 17.04 16.51 4.27
C THR A 54 15.61 16.39 3.73
N MET A 55 15.43 16.12 2.43
CA MET A 55 14.13 16.00 1.76
C MET A 55 13.20 17.24 1.92
N LEU A 56 13.77 18.41 2.23
CA LEU A 56 13.05 19.65 2.52
C LEU A 56 12.68 20.42 1.25
N ASP A 57 11.61 19.98 0.59
CA ASP A 57 11.01 20.70 -0.53
C ASP A 57 10.28 21.96 -0.05
N VAL A 58 10.25 23.02 -0.86
CA VAL A 58 9.44 24.23 -0.60
C VAL A 58 7.95 23.91 -0.36
N THR A 59 7.43 22.86 -1.00
CA THR A 59 6.05 22.39 -0.75
C THR A 59 5.93 21.79 0.66
N THR A 60 6.90 20.98 1.10
CA THR A 60 6.91 20.39 2.45
C THR A 60 7.00 21.48 3.52
N MET A 61 7.87 22.47 3.35
CA MET A 61 7.98 23.61 4.27
C MET A 61 6.68 24.40 4.39
N LYS A 62 5.97 24.66 3.28
CA LYS A 62 4.66 25.33 3.31
C LYS A 62 3.60 24.51 4.05
N MET A 63 3.59 23.19 3.88
CA MET A 63 2.60 22.31 4.51
C MET A 63 2.87 22.07 6.00
N MET A 64 4.13 21.95 6.42
CA MET A 64 4.48 21.79 7.85
C MET A 64 4.18 23.08 8.64
N ALA A 65 4.54 24.24 8.08
CA ALA A 65 4.22 25.56 8.62
C ALA A 65 2.71 25.79 8.76
N LYS A 66 1.92 25.35 7.77
CA LYS A 66 0.45 25.38 7.80
C LYS A 66 -0.11 24.54 8.95
N GLY A 67 0.46 23.36 9.20
CA GLY A 67 0.04 22.49 10.30
C GLY A 67 0.21 23.16 11.66
N ALA A 68 1.39 23.73 11.91
CA ALA A 68 1.72 24.40 13.17
C ALA A 68 0.94 25.71 13.37
N LEU A 69 0.51 26.36 12.29
CA LEU A 69 -0.19 27.65 12.37
C LEU A 69 -1.54 27.55 13.12
N ALA A 70 -2.30 26.47 12.94
CA ALA A 70 -3.61 26.31 13.58
C ALA A 70 -3.54 26.33 15.13
N PRO A 71 -2.73 25.48 15.81
CA PRO A 71 -2.59 25.56 17.27
C PRO A 71 -1.92 26.86 17.72
N THR A 72 -1.01 27.43 16.91
CA THR A 72 -0.37 28.72 17.23
C THR A 72 -1.40 29.85 17.30
N ILE A 73 -2.35 29.90 16.36
CA ILE A 73 -3.45 30.86 16.38
C ILE A 73 -4.34 30.64 17.61
N CYS A 74 -4.64 29.39 17.98
CA CYS A 74 -5.43 29.11 19.19
C CYS A 74 -4.74 29.60 20.47
N LEU A 75 -3.42 29.38 20.61
CA LEU A 75 -2.66 29.85 21.77
C LEU A 75 -2.53 31.38 21.79
N ALA A 76 -2.27 32.01 20.64
CA ALA A 76 -2.22 33.47 20.55
C ALA A 76 -3.58 34.13 20.80
N ALA A 77 -4.68 33.52 20.35
CA ALA A 77 -6.03 34.00 20.64
C ALA A 77 -6.37 33.94 22.14
N TYR A 78 -5.81 32.96 22.87
CA TYR A 78 -6.03 32.82 24.31
C TYR A 78 -5.43 33.98 25.13
N GLU A 79 -4.46 34.72 24.60
CA GLU A 79 -3.92 35.92 25.25
C GLU A 79 -4.89 37.12 25.23
N ALA A 80 -5.99 37.06 24.47
CA ALA A 80 -7.08 38.03 24.52
C ALA A 80 -8.02 37.74 25.71
N THR A 81 -8.44 38.79 26.43
CA THR A 81 -9.35 38.69 27.58
C THR A 81 -10.66 37.99 27.22
N ASP A 82 -11.31 38.47 26.16
CA ASP A 82 -12.63 38.01 25.74
C ASP A 82 -12.62 36.51 25.39
N PHE A 83 -11.50 36.00 24.87
CA PHE A 83 -11.31 34.59 24.56
C PHE A 83 -11.03 33.76 25.82
N ALA A 84 -10.18 34.27 26.72
CA ALA A 84 -9.87 33.64 27.99
C ALA A 84 -11.12 33.52 28.90
N ASP A 85 -11.98 34.54 28.91
CA ASP A 85 -13.21 34.57 29.72
C ASP A 85 -14.28 33.57 29.23
N ILE A 86 -14.35 33.31 27.92
CA ILE A 86 -15.26 32.31 27.34
C ILE A 86 -14.81 30.88 27.68
N PHE A 87 -13.55 30.54 27.39
CA PHE A 87 -13.07 29.15 27.51
C PHE A 87 -12.52 28.81 28.89
N THR A 88 -12.12 29.81 29.68
CA THR A 88 -11.54 29.67 31.03
C THR A 88 -10.51 28.53 31.07
N THR A 89 -10.71 27.51 31.90
CA THR A 89 -9.79 26.40 32.10
C THR A 89 -9.69 25.41 30.93
N LEU A 90 -10.51 25.55 29.87
CA LEU A 90 -10.55 24.69 28.68
C LEU A 90 -9.75 25.25 27.48
N GLY A 91 -9.07 26.39 27.63
CA GLY A 91 -8.38 27.09 26.54
C GLY A 91 -7.40 26.23 25.73
N TYR A 92 -6.50 25.51 26.40
CA TYR A 92 -5.53 24.63 25.75
C TYR A 92 -6.18 23.53 24.88
N LEU A 93 -7.44 23.15 25.17
CA LEU A 93 -8.15 22.11 24.45
C LEU A 93 -8.55 22.57 23.04
N VAL A 94 -8.78 23.87 22.85
CA VAL A 94 -9.04 24.50 21.55
C VAL A 94 -7.84 24.28 20.61
N ALA A 95 -6.61 24.48 21.12
CA ALA A 95 -5.38 24.22 20.36
C ALA A 95 -5.24 22.75 19.98
N ILE A 96 -5.52 21.82 20.91
CA ILE A 96 -5.50 20.37 20.63
C ILE A 96 -6.52 19.99 19.54
N MET A 97 -7.75 20.50 19.61
CA MET A 97 -8.79 20.20 18.61
C MET A 97 -8.48 20.80 17.24
N SER A 98 -7.77 21.92 17.18
CA SER A 98 -7.25 22.46 15.92
C SER A 98 -6.25 21.49 15.25
N ILE A 99 -5.39 20.82 16.02
CA ILE A 99 -4.46 19.78 15.50
C ILE A 99 -5.23 18.53 15.06
N LEU A 100 -6.17 18.06 15.86
CA LEU A 100 -7.00 16.88 15.56
C LEU A 100 -7.97 17.09 14.38
N SER A 101 -8.16 18.32 13.91
CA SER A 101 -8.80 18.59 12.62
C SER A 101 -7.93 18.19 11.41
N PHE A 102 -6.61 18.03 11.60
CA PHE A 102 -5.61 17.74 10.56
C PHE A 102 -5.60 18.74 9.37
N PRO A 103 -5.32 20.03 9.59
CA PRO A 103 -5.39 21.08 8.55
C PRO A 103 -4.40 20.92 7.38
N ILE A 104 -3.46 19.97 7.50
CA ILE A 104 -2.53 19.57 6.43
C ILE A 104 -3.21 18.73 5.34
N MET A 105 -4.29 18.01 5.65
CA MET A 105 -4.94 17.14 4.66
C MET A 105 -5.44 17.95 3.45
N PRO A 106 -5.40 17.39 2.23
CA PRO A 106 -5.91 18.10 1.06
C PRO A 106 -7.44 18.22 1.15
N ARG A 107 -7.97 19.30 0.57
CA ARG A 107 -9.30 19.86 0.84
C ARG A 107 -10.44 18.86 0.93
N ALA A 108 -10.67 18.00 -0.07
CA ALA A 108 -11.80 17.07 -0.01
C ALA A 108 -11.68 16.00 1.10
N LYS A 109 -10.46 15.53 1.40
CA LYS A 109 -10.22 14.59 2.51
C LYS A 109 -10.38 15.31 3.86
N PHE A 110 -9.83 16.51 3.97
CA PHE A 110 -10.03 17.39 5.14
C PHE A 110 -11.52 17.64 5.42
N LEU A 111 -12.29 18.10 4.43
CA LEU A 111 -13.71 18.45 4.59
C LEU A 111 -14.55 17.24 5.03
N GLN A 112 -14.28 16.04 4.49
CA GLN A 112 -14.94 14.82 4.95
C GLN A 112 -14.59 14.50 6.41
N THR A 113 -13.31 14.51 6.78
CA THR A 113 -12.87 14.24 8.16
C THR A 113 -13.39 15.30 9.14
N TRP A 114 -13.39 16.57 8.75
CA TRP A 114 -13.88 17.71 9.52
C TRP A 114 -15.39 17.59 9.80
N PHE A 115 -16.20 17.28 8.78
CA PHE A 115 -17.63 17.03 8.96
C PHE A 115 -17.90 15.83 9.88
N LEU A 116 -17.14 14.74 9.72
CA LEU A 116 -17.26 13.55 10.58
C LEU A 116 -16.81 13.81 12.02
N ASN A 117 -15.77 14.65 12.24
CA ASN A 117 -15.36 15.10 13.56
C ASN A 117 -16.48 15.89 14.25
N MET A 118 -17.10 16.85 13.54
CA MET A 118 -18.21 17.64 14.09
C MET A 118 -19.41 16.76 14.45
N LEU A 119 -19.81 15.84 13.56
CA LEU A 119 -20.91 14.90 13.80
C LEU A 119 -20.61 13.95 14.97
N SER A 120 -19.38 13.42 15.06
CA SER A 120 -18.98 12.50 16.13
C SER A 120 -18.92 13.18 17.49
N VAL A 121 -18.50 14.45 17.56
CA VAL A 121 -18.47 15.24 18.79
C VAL A 121 -19.87 15.69 19.20
N ALA A 122 -20.73 16.08 18.24
CA ALA A 122 -22.14 16.36 18.52
C ALA A 122 -22.87 15.12 19.09
N PHE A 123 -22.61 13.94 18.52
CA PHE A 123 -23.17 12.68 19.03
C PHE A 123 -22.65 12.35 20.43
N ALA A 124 -21.34 12.51 20.69
CA ALA A 124 -20.76 12.35 22.02
C ALA A 124 -21.35 13.35 23.04
N ALA A 125 -21.63 14.59 22.65
CA ALA A 125 -22.29 15.59 23.50
C ALA A 125 -23.72 15.19 23.87
N CYS A 126 -24.49 14.61 22.93
CA CYS A 126 -25.82 14.09 23.22
C CYS A 126 -25.81 12.94 24.23
N ILE A 127 -24.87 11.99 24.10
CA ILE A 127 -24.75 10.88 25.06
C ILE A 127 -24.25 11.41 26.42
N ALA A 128 -23.27 12.31 26.43
CA ALA A 128 -22.75 12.90 27.67
C ALA A 128 -23.84 13.66 28.46
N LEU A 129 -24.78 14.36 27.78
CA LEU A 129 -25.94 14.98 28.44
C LEU A 129 -26.88 13.95 29.07
N LEU A 130 -27.14 12.83 28.38
CA LEU A 130 -27.95 11.74 28.91
C LEU A 130 -27.26 11.08 30.13
N ALA A 131 -25.97 10.82 30.02
CA ALA A 131 -25.14 10.26 31.09
C ALA A 131 -25.07 11.17 32.33
N ILE A 132 -24.90 12.48 32.13
CA ILE A 132 -24.95 13.48 33.20
C ILE A 132 -26.35 13.56 33.82
N TYR A 133 -27.42 13.52 33.02
CA TYR A 133 -28.79 13.46 33.53
C TYR A 133 -29.00 12.24 34.44
N CYS A 134 -28.61 11.03 33.99
CA CYS A 134 -28.65 9.82 34.81
C CYS A 134 -27.82 9.96 36.10
N THR A 135 -26.65 10.58 36.02
CA THR A 135 -25.74 10.81 37.17
C THR A 135 -26.36 11.76 38.20
N VAL A 136 -26.97 12.86 37.75
CA VAL A 136 -27.68 13.83 38.61
C VAL A 136 -28.94 13.20 39.22
N GLN A 137 -29.71 12.41 38.46
CA GLN A 137 -30.87 11.68 39.00
C GLN A 137 -30.45 10.64 40.05
N ALA A 138 -29.34 9.92 39.84
CA ALA A 138 -28.82 8.98 40.83
C ALA A 138 -28.38 9.68 42.12
N ARG A 139 -27.78 10.89 42.02
CA ARG A 139 -27.48 11.76 43.17
C ARG A 139 -28.75 12.16 43.92
N LEU A 140 -29.74 12.71 43.21
CA LEU A 140 -30.99 13.22 43.81
C LEU A 140 -31.79 12.12 44.56
N HIS A 141 -31.74 10.87 44.08
CA HIS A 141 -32.40 9.75 44.76
C HIS A 141 -31.63 9.18 45.97
N THR A 142 -30.39 9.62 46.22
CA THR A 142 -29.52 9.04 47.27
C THR A 142 -28.95 10.05 48.27
N GLU A 143 -28.96 11.34 47.96
CA GLU A 143 -28.46 12.41 48.84
C GLU A 143 -29.61 12.89 49.78
N THR A 144 -29.72 12.29 50.96
CA THR A 144 -30.81 12.56 51.95
C THR A 144 -30.54 13.72 52.91
N THR A 145 -29.33 14.30 52.92
CA THR A 145 -28.98 15.42 53.80
C THR A 145 -28.05 16.42 53.10
N THR A 146 -28.52 17.64 52.87
CA THR A 146 -27.69 18.76 52.42
C THR A 146 -26.82 19.26 53.57
N ARG A 147 -25.51 18.96 53.52
CA ARG A 147 -24.53 19.46 54.49
C ARG A 147 -23.70 20.59 53.86
N THR A 148 -23.49 21.67 54.59
CA THR A 148 -22.58 22.76 54.19
C THR A 148 -21.14 22.25 54.17
N GLY A 149 -20.45 22.46 53.06
CA GLY A 149 -19.23 21.74 52.70
C GLY A 149 -17.98 22.15 53.50
N GLY A 150 -17.12 21.17 53.76
CA GLY A 150 -15.71 21.39 54.12
C GLY A 150 -14.83 21.57 52.88
N SER A 151 -13.54 21.85 53.08
CA SER A 151 -12.60 22.13 51.99
C SER A 151 -12.37 20.93 51.05
N GLY A 152 -12.91 20.99 49.83
CA GLY A 152 -12.40 20.17 48.72
C GLY A 152 -13.40 19.39 47.86
N THR A 153 -14.34 20.08 47.21
CA THR A 153 -14.93 19.65 45.91
C THR A 153 -15.15 20.88 45.02
N ALA A 154 -14.94 20.78 43.70
CA ALA A 154 -14.83 21.96 42.81
C ALA A 154 -16.17 22.68 42.55
N GLY A 155 -16.17 24.00 42.30
CA GLY A 155 -17.41 24.76 42.09
C GLY A 155 -17.29 26.20 41.58
N THR A 156 -17.03 27.17 42.46
CA THR A 156 -17.00 28.62 42.14
C THR A 156 -15.97 29.40 42.99
N PRO A 157 -15.55 30.62 42.58
CA PRO A 157 -14.39 31.32 43.15
C PRO A 157 -14.69 32.10 44.46
N ALA A 158 -15.64 31.64 45.28
CA ALA A 158 -16.07 32.35 46.48
C ALA A 158 -15.83 31.51 47.74
N PRO A 159 -15.13 32.03 48.76
CA PRO A 159 -15.12 31.44 50.10
C PRO A 159 -16.56 31.31 50.62
N GLY A 160 -17.00 30.08 50.89
CA GLY A 160 -18.36 29.78 51.35
C GLY A 160 -19.35 29.31 50.26
N ALA A 161 -18.92 29.12 49.00
CA ALA A 161 -19.78 28.49 48.00
C ALA A 161 -20.06 27.01 48.31
N PRO A 162 -21.29 26.49 48.06
CA PRO A 162 -21.64 25.10 48.35
C PRO A 162 -20.97 24.14 47.36
N THR A 163 -20.03 23.35 47.86
CA THR A 163 -19.32 22.30 47.10
C THR A 163 -20.07 20.96 47.24
N SER A 164 -20.25 20.21 46.15
CA SER A 164 -21.06 18.99 46.19
C SER A 164 -20.35 17.87 46.94
N THR A 165 -21.05 17.13 47.80
CA THR A 165 -20.42 16.00 48.52
C THR A 165 -20.19 14.83 47.57
N TYR A 166 -19.21 13.96 47.88
CA TYR A 166 -19.02 12.72 47.14
C TYR A 166 -20.28 11.85 47.23
N ASN A 167 -20.77 11.38 46.08
CA ASN A 167 -21.92 10.50 45.99
C ASN A 167 -21.54 9.23 45.21
N SER A 168 -21.60 8.08 45.89
CA SER A 168 -21.20 6.78 45.33
C SER A 168 -22.08 6.32 44.18
N SER A 169 -23.39 6.58 44.24
CA SER A 169 -24.34 6.20 43.20
C SER A 169 -24.14 7.02 41.91
N ALA A 170 -23.88 8.32 42.05
CA ALA A 170 -23.49 9.19 40.94
C ALA A 170 -22.16 8.74 40.30
N ALA A 171 -21.16 8.43 41.11
CA ALA A 171 -19.87 7.92 40.63
C ALA A 171 -20.01 6.58 39.88
N ALA A 172 -20.80 5.64 40.42
CA ALA A 172 -21.06 4.36 39.78
C ALA A 172 -21.80 4.51 38.43
N VAL A 173 -22.86 5.32 38.37
CA VAL A 173 -23.60 5.58 37.13
C VAL A 173 -22.72 6.24 36.07
N SER A 174 -21.88 7.20 36.46
CA SER A 174 -20.92 7.83 35.54
C SER A 174 -19.87 6.84 35.02
N GLY A 175 -19.36 5.94 35.86
CA GLY A 175 -18.42 4.89 35.44
C GLY A 175 -19.03 3.89 34.46
N ILE A 176 -20.31 3.51 34.63
CA ILE A 176 -21.05 2.65 33.69
C ILE A 176 -21.19 3.35 32.33
N TRP A 177 -21.55 4.63 32.30
CA TRP A 177 -21.64 5.41 31.06
C TRP A 177 -20.29 5.56 30.37
N LEU A 178 -19.21 5.85 31.10
CA LEU A 178 -17.85 5.91 30.54
C LEU A 178 -17.46 4.57 29.90
N PHE A 179 -17.70 3.45 30.57
CA PHE A 179 -17.41 2.13 30.01
C PHE A 179 -18.16 1.89 28.69
N PHE A 180 -19.47 2.19 28.67
CA PHE A 180 -20.33 2.02 27.50
C PHE A 180 -19.92 2.92 26.32
N GLU A 181 -19.65 4.19 26.57
CA GLU A 181 -19.17 5.14 25.55
C GLU A 181 -17.83 4.68 24.95
N ILE A 182 -16.85 4.35 25.80
CA ILE A 182 -15.51 3.93 25.34
C ILE A 182 -15.59 2.60 24.58
N TRP A 183 -16.44 1.65 25.01
CA TRP A 183 -16.69 0.41 24.29
C TRP A 183 -17.23 0.66 22.88
N ILE A 184 -18.31 1.45 22.74
CA ILE A 184 -18.92 1.74 21.44
C ILE A 184 -17.96 2.51 20.53
N ILE A 185 -17.31 3.56 21.03
CA ILE A 185 -16.42 4.39 20.21
C ILE A 185 -15.22 3.56 19.72
N ASN A 186 -14.65 2.68 20.55
CA ASN A 186 -13.57 1.80 20.12
C ASN A 186 -14.03 0.69 19.17
N THR A 187 -15.26 0.17 19.35
CA THR A 187 -15.88 -0.77 18.42
C THR A 187 -16.06 -0.15 17.04
N MET A 188 -16.55 1.10 16.97
CA MET A 188 -16.64 1.86 15.73
C MET A 188 -15.27 2.17 15.13
N ARG A 189 -14.26 2.47 15.95
CA ARG A 189 -12.87 2.74 15.54
C ARG A 189 -12.20 1.52 14.89
N ALA A 190 -12.46 0.32 15.40
CA ALA A 190 -11.99 -0.93 14.82
C ALA A 190 -12.77 -1.30 13.54
N LYS A 191 -14.10 -1.21 13.57
CA LYS A 191 -14.97 -1.57 12.43
C LYS A 191 -14.91 -0.60 11.25
N MET A 192 -14.47 0.64 11.46
CA MET A 192 -14.39 1.68 10.42
C MET A 192 -13.11 2.51 10.54
N PRO A 193 -12.01 2.11 9.89
CA PRO A 193 -10.73 2.84 9.91
C PRO A 193 -10.82 4.30 9.48
N GLN A 194 -11.80 4.67 8.64
CA GLN A 194 -12.06 6.05 8.23
C GLN A 194 -12.51 6.96 9.39
N LEU A 195 -13.07 6.38 10.46
CA LEU A 195 -13.51 7.09 11.66
C LEU A 195 -12.42 7.19 12.75
N LYS A 196 -11.18 6.71 12.51
CA LYS A 196 -10.11 6.75 13.51
C LYS A 196 -9.91 8.14 14.15
N ILE A 197 -9.93 9.22 13.36
CA ILE A 197 -9.78 10.61 13.86
C ILE A 197 -11.05 11.14 14.57
N PRO A 198 -12.27 10.99 13.99
CA PRO A 198 -13.52 11.30 14.71
C PRO A 198 -13.65 10.58 16.07
N CYS A 199 -13.36 9.28 16.11
CA CYS A 199 -13.40 8.48 17.34
C CYS A 199 -12.38 8.97 18.38
N VAL A 200 -11.19 9.42 17.98
CA VAL A 200 -10.22 10.06 18.90
C VAL A 200 -10.80 11.31 19.55
N SER A 201 -11.52 12.14 18.79
CA SER A 201 -12.15 13.36 19.30
C SER A 201 -13.29 13.02 20.27
N ALA A 202 -14.12 12.03 19.93
CA ALA A 202 -15.19 11.53 20.80
C ALA A 202 -14.65 10.88 22.09
N ILE A 203 -13.56 10.11 22.03
CA ILE A 203 -12.87 9.56 23.22
C ILE A 203 -12.43 10.68 24.16
N ILE A 204 -11.81 11.75 23.65
CA ILE A 204 -11.40 12.88 24.50
C ILE A 204 -12.63 13.55 25.15
N PHE A 205 -13.70 13.75 24.38
CA PHE A 205 -14.94 14.33 24.89
C PHE A 205 -15.56 13.48 26.01
N ALA A 206 -15.73 12.17 25.79
CA ALA A 206 -16.26 11.19 26.74
C ALA A 206 -15.46 11.13 28.06
N ASN A 207 -14.13 11.06 27.95
CA ASN A 207 -13.26 11.02 29.13
C ASN A 207 -13.32 12.33 29.94
N VAL A 208 -13.38 13.48 29.27
CA VAL A 208 -13.45 14.78 29.95
C VAL A 208 -14.83 14.99 30.60
N SER A 209 -15.93 14.61 29.95
CA SER A 209 -17.28 14.76 30.52
C SER A 209 -17.51 13.84 31.72
N MET A 210 -17.16 12.56 31.62
CA MET A 210 -17.46 11.56 32.66
C MET A 210 -16.57 11.66 33.90
N VAL A 211 -15.43 12.38 33.86
CA VAL A 211 -14.62 12.65 35.06
C VAL A 211 -15.26 13.72 35.96
N TYR A 212 -15.94 14.72 35.38
CA TYR A 212 -16.62 15.77 36.15
C TYR A 212 -18.11 15.47 36.41
N ALA A 213 -18.73 14.56 35.65
CA ALA A 213 -20.15 14.22 35.79
C ALA A 213 -20.61 13.94 37.25
N PRO A 214 -19.87 13.19 38.10
CA PRO A 214 -20.27 12.96 39.50
C PRO A 214 -20.29 14.22 40.38
N GLN A 215 -19.56 15.27 40.00
CA GLN A 215 -19.41 16.50 40.77
C GLN A 215 -20.59 17.47 40.55
N PHE A 216 -21.35 17.32 39.47
CA PHE A 216 -22.49 18.19 39.19
C PHE A 216 -23.67 17.87 40.11
N ALA A 217 -24.07 18.85 40.94
CA ALA A 217 -25.26 18.74 41.78
C ALA A 217 -26.58 18.98 40.99
N THR A 218 -26.52 19.67 39.86
CA THR A 218 -27.70 20.02 39.05
C THR A 218 -27.45 19.84 37.56
N MET A 219 -28.53 19.56 36.81
CA MET A 219 -28.47 19.46 35.34
C MET A 219 -28.09 20.80 34.68
N ALA A 220 -28.37 21.94 35.32
CA ALA A 220 -27.96 23.26 34.82
C ALA A 220 -26.44 23.44 34.79
N ALA A 221 -25.73 22.96 35.83
CA ALA A 221 -24.27 22.94 35.85
C ALA A 221 -23.70 21.98 34.79
N GLY A 222 -24.29 20.79 34.65
CA GLY A 222 -23.90 19.82 33.62
C GLY A 222 -24.08 20.35 32.20
N LEU A 223 -25.20 21.01 31.90
CA LEU A 223 -25.51 21.58 30.60
C LEU A 223 -24.57 22.76 30.26
N SER A 224 -24.25 23.63 31.23
CA SER A 224 -23.31 24.73 31.01
C SER A 224 -21.88 24.23 30.75
N PHE A 225 -21.46 23.17 31.46
CA PHE A 225 -20.17 22.51 31.21
C PHE A 225 -20.11 21.86 29.82
N VAL A 226 -21.11 21.05 29.44
CA VAL A 226 -21.14 20.40 28.11
C VAL A 226 -21.21 21.44 26.99
N LYS A 227 -21.97 22.54 27.17
CA LYS A 227 -22.00 23.64 26.21
C LYS A 227 -20.61 24.27 26.01
N ARG A 228 -19.92 24.64 27.09
CA ARG A 228 -18.55 25.19 27.03
C ARG A 228 -17.55 24.23 26.40
N LEU A 229 -17.67 22.92 26.71
CA LEU A 229 -16.82 21.89 26.13
C LEU A 229 -17.07 21.75 24.62
N LEU A 230 -18.34 21.76 24.17
CA LEU A 230 -18.71 21.72 22.77
C LEU A 230 -18.23 22.97 22.01
N GLU A 231 -18.37 24.16 22.61
CA GLU A 231 -17.87 25.43 22.07
C GLU A 231 -16.34 25.43 21.93
N ALA A 232 -15.59 24.86 22.88
CA ALA A 232 -14.14 24.72 22.79
C ALA A 232 -13.71 23.81 21.61
N PHE A 233 -14.39 22.66 21.44
CA PHE A 233 -14.11 21.73 20.34
C PHE A 233 -14.46 22.36 18.98
N PHE A 234 -15.64 22.97 18.85
CA PHE A 234 -16.08 23.59 17.60
C PHE A 234 -15.25 24.83 17.24
N THR A 235 -14.79 25.62 18.22
CA THR A 235 -13.82 26.70 17.98
C THR A 235 -12.49 26.17 17.45
N GLY A 236 -11.97 25.08 18.04
CA GLY A 236 -10.74 24.43 17.56
C GLY A 236 -10.88 23.89 16.13
N PHE A 237 -12.01 23.25 15.83
CA PHE A 237 -12.34 22.80 14.47
C PHE A 237 -12.57 23.96 13.50
N ALA A 238 -13.11 25.10 13.93
CA ALA A 238 -13.31 26.28 13.10
C ALA A 238 -11.97 26.95 12.73
N ILE A 239 -11.06 27.12 13.69
CA ILE A 239 -9.71 27.66 13.45
C ILE A 239 -8.91 26.71 12.53
N GLY A 240 -8.95 25.40 12.82
CA GLY A 240 -8.36 24.38 11.95
C GLY A 240 -8.94 24.41 10.53
N GLY A 241 -10.26 24.57 10.39
CA GLY A 241 -10.96 24.75 9.11
C GLY A 241 -10.54 26.00 8.34
N ALA A 242 -10.44 27.14 9.02
CA ALA A 242 -9.99 28.40 8.43
C ALA A 242 -8.55 28.27 7.90
N VAL A 243 -7.62 27.74 8.70
CA VAL A 243 -6.25 27.48 8.27
C VAL A 243 -6.21 26.48 7.11
N ALA A 244 -7.00 25.40 7.16
CA ALA A 244 -7.06 24.41 6.08
C ALA A 244 -7.53 24.99 4.74
N LEU A 245 -8.53 25.87 4.76
CA LEU A 245 -9.21 26.39 3.56
C LEU A 245 -8.56 27.65 2.97
N PHE A 246 -8.05 28.56 3.80
CA PHE A 246 -7.48 29.84 3.38
C PHE A 246 -5.94 29.82 3.27
N VAL A 247 -5.22 29.13 4.16
CA VAL A 247 -3.75 29.10 4.15
C VAL A 247 -3.26 27.93 3.30
N PHE A 248 -2.47 28.22 2.26
CA PHE A 248 -1.96 27.23 1.27
C PHE A 248 -2.95 26.09 0.96
N PRO A 249 -4.10 26.38 0.33
CA PRO A 249 -5.08 25.37 -0.01
C PRO A 249 -4.59 24.40 -1.09
N VAL A 250 -4.48 23.13 -0.75
CA VAL A 250 -4.17 22.04 -1.69
C VAL A 250 -5.45 21.24 -1.95
N THR A 251 -5.86 21.13 -3.21
CA THR A 251 -6.99 20.30 -3.65
C THR A 251 -6.54 18.84 -3.82
N MET A 252 -7.43 17.87 -3.56
CA MET A 252 -7.18 16.46 -3.86
C MET A 252 -6.85 16.25 -5.34
N ARG A 253 -7.51 17.00 -6.24
CA ARG A 253 -7.16 16.97 -7.67
C ARG A 253 -5.72 17.39 -7.95
N ALA A 254 -5.17 18.39 -7.25
CA ALA A 254 -3.78 18.77 -7.42
C ALA A 254 -2.80 17.70 -6.92
N VAL A 255 -3.19 16.91 -5.91
CA VAL A 255 -2.45 15.71 -5.48
C VAL A 255 -2.52 14.63 -6.57
N VAL A 256 -3.72 14.26 -7.02
CA VAL A 256 -3.93 13.26 -8.08
C VAL A 256 -3.20 13.62 -9.39
N PHE A 257 -3.12 14.90 -9.77
CA PHE A 257 -2.31 15.31 -10.92
C PHE A 257 -0.81 15.08 -10.71
N LYS A 258 -0.26 15.37 -9.51
CA LYS A 258 1.14 15.04 -9.19
C LYS A 258 1.38 13.53 -9.15
N GLU A 259 0.39 12.76 -8.72
CA GLU A 259 0.46 11.30 -8.72
C GLU A 259 0.40 10.73 -10.14
N PHE A 260 -0.41 11.28 -11.04
CA PHE A 260 -0.35 10.94 -12.46
C PHE A 260 1.03 11.27 -13.06
N THR A 261 1.62 12.44 -12.75
CA THR A 261 3.01 12.75 -13.16
C THR A 261 3.99 11.70 -12.63
N GLY A 262 3.94 11.40 -11.33
CA GLY A 262 4.82 10.40 -10.71
C GLY A 262 4.61 8.99 -11.25
N TYR A 263 3.37 8.61 -11.59
CA TYR A 263 3.03 7.31 -12.16
C TYR A 263 3.61 7.19 -13.56
N ILE A 264 3.39 8.17 -14.44
CA ILE A 264 3.95 8.16 -15.80
C ILE A 264 5.48 8.20 -15.76
N MET A 265 6.08 8.97 -14.84
CA MET A 265 7.54 8.96 -14.64
C MET A 265 8.06 7.60 -14.15
N LEU A 266 7.31 6.88 -13.30
CA LEU A 266 7.65 5.51 -12.90
C LEU A 266 7.49 4.53 -14.08
N LEU A 267 6.48 4.68 -14.94
CA LEU A 267 6.37 3.87 -16.17
C LEU A 267 7.57 4.13 -17.12
N ARG A 268 7.93 5.39 -17.38
CA ARG A 268 9.14 5.78 -18.16
C ARG A 268 10.42 5.21 -17.55
N LYS A 269 10.55 5.25 -16.22
CA LYS A 269 11.68 4.61 -15.53
C LYS A 269 11.66 3.09 -15.71
N MET A 270 10.50 2.47 -15.58
CA MET A 270 10.34 1.02 -15.67
C MET A 270 10.74 0.48 -17.06
N THR A 271 10.29 1.13 -18.14
CA THR A 271 10.67 0.73 -19.51
C THR A 271 12.18 0.89 -19.75
N LYS A 272 12.80 1.96 -19.24
CA LYS A 272 14.25 2.18 -19.33
C LYS A 272 15.07 1.19 -18.51
N VAL A 273 14.63 0.83 -17.30
CA VAL A 273 15.32 -0.17 -16.47
C VAL A 273 15.13 -1.57 -17.06
N ASN A 274 13.95 -1.90 -17.61
CA ASN A 274 13.74 -3.15 -18.35
C ASN A 274 14.65 -3.23 -19.59
N LEU A 275 14.82 -2.14 -20.35
CA LEU A 275 15.78 -2.09 -21.46
C LEU A 275 17.23 -2.29 -20.98
N ALA A 276 17.63 -1.62 -19.89
CA ALA A 276 18.97 -1.78 -19.32
C ALA A 276 19.23 -3.22 -18.85
N TYR A 277 18.23 -3.89 -18.28
CA TYR A 277 18.31 -5.32 -17.98
C TYR A 277 18.45 -6.16 -19.25
N LEU A 278 17.61 -5.95 -20.27
CA LEU A 278 17.73 -6.68 -21.55
C LEU A 278 19.10 -6.49 -22.22
N HIS A 279 19.71 -5.31 -22.12
CA HIS A 279 21.09 -5.07 -22.58
C HIS A 279 22.13 -5.79 -21.70
N SER A 280 21.92 -5.90 -20.38
CA SER A 280 22.84 -6.66 -19.50
C SER A 280 22.86 -8.16 -19.82
N LEU A 281 21.80 -8.70 -20.45
CA LEU A 281 21.74 -10.07 -20.95
C LEU A 281 22.54 -10.30 -22.26
N GLU A 282 23.22 -9.28 -22.80
CA GLU A 282 24.14 -9.46 -23.93
C GLU A 282 25.49 -10.06 -23.51
N GLU A 283 25.88 -9.88 -22.24
CA GLU A 283 27.20 -10.27 -21.70
C GLU A 283 27.10 -11.03 -20.37
N GLY A 284 26.05 -10.79 -19.56
CA GLY A 284 25.83 -11.45 -18.28
C GLY A 284 25.19 -12.84 -18.40
N ASP A 285 25.39 -13.69 -17.38
CA ASP A 285 24.64 -14.93 -17.22
C ASP A 285 23.26 -14.65 -16.62
N MET A 286 22.22 -15.00 -17.38
CA MET A 286 20.82 -14.80 -17.02
C MET A 286 20.24 -15.84 -16.05
N PHE A 287 20.93 -16.96 -15.86
CA PHE A 287 20.51 -18.05 -14.97
C PHE A 287 21.09 -17.91 -13.56
N PHE A 288 22.02 -16.96 -13.36
CA PHE A 288 22.63 -16.68 -12.07
C PHE A 288 21.84 -15.63 -11.27
N GLY A 289 21.27 -16.02 -10.12
CA GLY A 289 20.45 -15.07 -9.32
C GLY A 289 19.98 -15.53 -7.92
N ARG A 290 20.05 -16.84 -7.61
CA ARG A 290 19.84 -17.37 -6.25
C ARG A 290 21.05 -18.21 -5.84
N SER A 291 21.86 -17.69 -4.91
CA SER A 291 22.77 -18.55 -4.15
C SER A 291 21.96 -19.56 -3.33
N ASP A 292 22.40 -20.81 -3.30
CA ASP A 292 21.68 -21.90 -2.65
C ASP A 292 21.33 -21.66 -1.17
N THR A 293 20.29 -22.38 -0.76
CA THR A 293 19.79 -22.48 0.61
C THR A 293 20.91 -22.82 1.59
N ASN A 294 21.34 -21.83 2.40
CA ASN A 294 21.84 -21.92 3.78
C ASN A 294 22.59 -20.66 4.26
N ILE A 295 22.86 -19.67 3.39
CA ILE A 295 23.51 -18.40 3.79
C ILE A 295 22.43 -17.32 4.08
N PRO A 296 22.42 -16.65 5.26
CA PRO A 296 21.33 -15.73 5.66
C PRO A 296 21.29 -14.35 4.97
N GLU A 297 21.94 -14.17 3.82
CA GLU A 297 21.94 -12.90 3.08
C GLU A 297 20.92 -12.88 1.95
N LYS A 298 20.46 -11.67 1.60
CA LYS A 298 19.45 -11.44 0.55
C LYS A 298 19.89 -12.09 -0.78
N PRO A 299 18.96 -12.58 -1.62
CA PRO A 299 19.30 -13.13 -2.93
C PRO A 299 20.12 -12.11 -3.72
N LYS A 300 21.33 -12.50 -4.12
CA LYS A 300 22.26 -11.68 -4.92
C LYS A 300 21.80 -11.64 -6.38
N ARG A 301 20.64 -11.01 -6.60
CA ARG A 301 20.20 -10.55 -7.91
C ARG A 301 21.17 -9.51 -8.46
N THR A 302 21.26 -9.42 -9.78
CA THR A 302 21.99 -8.34 -10.45
C THR A 302 21.41 -6.97 -10.05
N SER A 303 22.23 -5.91 -10.10
CA SER A 303 21.81 -4.54 -9.75
C SER A 303 20.60 -4.08 -10.57
N GLU A 304 20.53 -4.54 -11.81
CA GLU A 304 19.52 -4.25 -12.81
C GLU A 304 18.20 -4.95 -12.44
N ALA A 305 18.25 -6.24 -12.12
CA ALA A 305 17.09 -7.02 -11.68
C ALA A 305 16.52 -6.51 -10.35
N GLN A 306 17.37 -6.08 -9.40
CA GLN A 306 16.90 -5.45 -8.17
C GLN A 306 16.25 -4.08 -8.44
N ALA A 307 16.82 -3.27 -9.33
CA ALA A 307 16.25 -1.97 -9.71
C ALA A 307 14.85 -2.11 -10.37
N ILE A 308 14.61 -3.19 -11.12
CA ILE A 308 13.28 -3.57 -11.65
C ILE A 308 12.32 -3.83 -10.49
N LYS A 309 12.66 -4.74 -9.57
CA LYS A 309 11.76 -5.11 -8.44
C LYS A 309 11.48 -3.92 -7.51
N ASP A 310 12.46 -3.06 -7.24
CA ASP A 310 12.28 -1.84 -6.44
C ASP A 310 11.36 -0.81 -7.13
N THR A 311 11.52 -0.63 -8.45
CA THR A 311 10.68 0.30 -9.23
C THR A 311 9.25 -0.24 -9.36
N LEU A 312 9.09 -1.56 -9.52
CA LEU A 312 7.80 -2.25 -9.51
C LEU A 312 7.05 -2.10 -8.17
N ALA A 313 7.76 -2.25 -7.05
CA ALA A 313 7.18 -2.03 -5.72
C ALA A 313 6.69 -0.58 -5.55
N GLY A 314 7.47 0.40 -6.01
CA GLY A 314 7.07 1.82 -6.04
C GLY A 314 5.85 2.08 -6.92
N LEU A 315 5.78 1.47 -8.10
CA LEU A 315 4.64 1.58 -9.03
C LEU A 315 3.36 0.98 -8.44
N SER A 316 3.43 -0.22 -7.86
CA SER A 316 2.31 -0.89 -7.20
C SER A 316 1.78 -0.08 -6.00
N ALA A 317 2.68 0.45 -5.17
CA ALA A 317 2.31 1.30 -4.03
C ALA A 317 1.63 2.60 -4.49
N LEU A 318 2.14 3.26 -5.54
CA LEU A 318 1.53 4.45 -6.11
C LEU A 318 0.18 4.15 -6.78
N HIS A 319 0.04 2.99 -7.43
CA HIS A 319 -1.24 2.54 -8.01
C HIS A 319 -2.33 2.38 -6.95
N GLY A 320 -2.02 1.68 -5.85
CA GLY A 320 -2.95 1.52 -4.72
C GLY A 320 -3.33 2.87 -4.10
N LYS A 321 -2.35 3.76 -3.88
CA LYS A 321 -2.59 5.09 -3.33
C LYS A 321 -3.46 5.96 -4.25
N LEU A 322 -3.11 6.03 -5.53
CA LEU A 322 -3.83 6.80 -6.55
C LEU A 322 -5.27 6.30 -6.72
N SER A 323 -5.50 4.98 -6.64
CA SER A 323 -6.86 4.40 -6.63
C SER A 323 -7.72 5.00 -5.52
N LEU A 324 -7.18 5.13 -4.30
CA LEU A 324 -7.85 5.73 -3.14
C LEU A 324 -8.02 7.25 -3.27
N ASP A 325 -6.97 7.99 -3.63
CA ASP A 325 -6.99 9.46 -3.66
C ASP A 325 -7.85 10.02 -4.82
N LEU A 326 -7.96 9.27 -5.93
CA LEU A 326 -8.86 9.53 -7.05
C LEU A 326 -10.35 9.57 -6.62
N THR A 327 -10.73 8.85 -5.57
CA THR A 327 -12.12 8.78 -5.08
C THR A 327 -12.58 10.11 -4.50
N PHE A 328 -11.71 10.78 -3.74
CA PHE A 328 -11.95 12.09 -3.16
C PHE A 328 -11.86 13.17 -4.25
N ALA A 329 -10.89 13.08 -5.17
CA ALA A 329 -10.75 14.02 -6.29
C ALA A 329 -11.99 14.06 -7.20
N LYS A 330 -12.68 12.93 -7.41
CA LYS A 330 -13.96 12.85 -8.14
C LYS A 330 -15.14 13.52 -7.44
N ARG A 331 -15.09 13.62 -6.11
CA ARG A 331 -16.13 14.22 -5.25
C ARG A 331 -15.84 15.69 -4.93
N GLU A 332 -14.62 16.15 -5.17
CA GLU A 332 -14.17 17.52 -4.88
C GLU A 332 -14.79 18.55 -5.83
N ILE A 333 -15.39 19.61 -5.25
CA ILE A 333 -15.72 20.85 -5.96
C ILE A 333 -14.41 21.60 -6.22
N ALA A 334 -14.06 21.83 -7.49
CA ALA A 334 -12.82 22.49 -7.84
C ALA A 334 -12.94 23.28 -9.15
N ILE A 335 -12.14 24.35 -9.26
CA ILE A 335 -11.90 25.03 -10.53
C ILE A 335 -10.75 24.29 -11.23
N GLY A 336 -11.04 23.65 -12.36
CA GLY A 336 -10.11 22.76 -13.05
C GLY A 336 -10.41 22.65 -14.55
N ARG A 337 -9.61 21.86 -15.28
CA ARG A 337 -9.75 21.67 -16.73
C ARG A 337 -10.45 20.34 -17.07
N LEU A 338 -9.96 19.25 -16.47
CA LEU A 338 -10.47 17.89 -16.67
C LEU A 338 -11.55 17.52 -15.65
N GLY A 339 -12.62 16.88 -16.13
CA GLY A 339 -13.74 16.42 -15.34
C GLY A 339 -13.45 15.15 -14.52
N PRO A 340 -14.35 14.75 -13.60
CA PRO A 340 -14.15 13.56 -12.76
C PRO A 340 -14.02 12.26 -13.57
N ASP A 341 -14.64 12.23 -14.75
CA ASP A 341 -14.66 11.06 -15.63
C ASP A 341 -13.40 11.02 -16.50
N ASP A 342 -12.94 12.19 -16.99
CA ASP A 342 -11.63 12.31 -17.65
C ASP A 342 -10.48 11.84 -16.73
N LEU A 343 -10.56 12.08 -15.40
CA LEU A 343 -9.62 11.54 -14.41
C LEU A 343 -9.74 10.01 -14.24
N GLN A 344 -10.95 9.45 -14.30
CA GLN A 344 -11.14 7.99 -14.27
C GLN A 344 -10.55 7.34 -15.54
N ASP A 345 -10.73 7.95 -16.70
CA ASP A 345 -10.27 7.40 -17.97
C ASP A 345 -8.74 7.47 -18.11
N ILE A 346 -8.09 8.51 -17.57
CA ILE A 346 -6.63 8.54 -17.39
C ILE A 346 -6.19 7.36 -16.50
N PHE A 347 -6.82 7.16 -15.34
CA PHE A 347 -6.46 6.06 -14.44
C PHE A 347 -6.67 4.67 -15.09
N LYS A 348 -7.75 4.47 -15.87
CA LYS A 348 -7.97 3.25 -16.65
C LYS A 348 -6.84 3.00 -17.66
N ARG A 349 -6.37 4.02 -18.38
CA ARG A 349 -5.25 3.90 -19.34
C ARG A 349 -3.92 3.61 -18.64
N LEU A 350 -3.62 4.31 -17.54
CA LEU A 350 -2.45 4.04 -16.69
C LEU A 350 -2.44 2.60 -16.14
N ARG A 351 -3.61 2.08 -15.75
CA ARG A 351 -3.81 0.68 -15.36
C ARG A 351 -3.62 -0.27 -16.54
N GLY A 352 -4.12 0.07 -17.72
CA GLY A 352 -3.95 -0.71 -18.95
C GLY A 352 -2.48 -0.93 -19.30
N MET A 353 -1.70 0.15 -19.35
CA MET A 353 -0.25 0.11 -19.63
C MET A 353 0.58 -0.56 -18.53
N MET A 354 0.12 -0.54 -17.28
CA MET A 354 0.81 -1.20 -16.16
C MET A 354 0.90 -2.72 -16.38
N LEU A 355 -0.11 -3.37 -16.95
CA LEU A 355 -0.14 -4.82 -17.12
C LEU A 355 0.98 -5.35 -18.04
N PRO A 356 1.15 -4.89 -19.30
CA PRO A 356 2.23 -5.37 -20.15
C PRO A 356 3.61 -4.89 -19.67
N ILE A 357 3.73 -3.73 -19.02
CA ILE A 357 4.99 -3.30 -18.38
C ILE A 357 5.39 -4.26 -17.25
N ILE A 358 4.44 -4.72 -16.42
CA ILE A 358 4.70 -5.76 -15.42
C ILE A 358 5.08 -7.08 -16.07
N GLY A 359 4.37 -7.50 -17.13
CA GLY A 359 4.74 -8.67 -17.92
C GLY A 359 6.20 -8.62 -18.41
N LEU A 360 6.62 -7.49 -18.99
CA LEU A 360 7.99 -7.32 -19.47
C LEU A 360 9.02 -7.41 -18.34
N SER A 361 8.63 -7.02 -17.13
CA SER A 361 9.45 -7.11 -15.92
C SER A 361 9.56 -8.54 -15.38
N SER A 362 8.61 -9.40 -15.72
CA SER A 362 8.57 -10.81 -15.33
C SER A 362 9.44 -11.72 -16.20
N VAL A 363 10.16 -11.17 -17.19
CA VAL A 363 11.22 -11.90 -17.93
C VAL A 363 12.31 -12.42 -16.97
N ILE A 364 12.65 -11.67 -15.91
CA ILE A 364 13.53 -12.14 -14.83
C ILE A 364 12.98 -13.44 -14.22
N ASP A 365 11.69 -13.43 -13.87
CA ASP A 365 11.03 -14.56 -13.20
C ASP A 365 10.89 -15.78 -14.13
N VAL A 366 10.92 -15.58 -15.46
CA VAL A 366 10.99 -16.66 -16.45
C VAL A 366 12.39 -17.29 -16.48
N PHE A 367 13.46 -16.48 -16.49
CA PHE A 367 14.83 -17.00 -16.46
C PHE A 367 15.20 -17.64 -15.11
N GLU A 368 14.80 -17.05 -13.97
CA GLU A 368 14.96 -17.66 -12.63
C GLU A 368 14.30 -19.04 -12.58
N ARG A 369 13.09 -19.22 -13.14
CA ARG A 369 12.43 -20.54 -13.20
C ARG A 369 13.10 -21.54 -14.14
N ILE A 370 13.66 -21.10 -15.27
CA ILE A 370 14.42 -22.00 -16.17
C ILE A 370 15.70 -22.48 -15.49
N ALA A 371 16.33 -21.64 -14.67
CA ALA A 371 17.47 -22.03 -13.86
C ALA A 371 17.07 -23.03 -12.75
N GLU A 372 15.96 -22.80 -12.05
CA GLU A 372 15.41 -23.74 -11.06
C GLU A 372 15.05 -25.10 -11.67
N ASP A 373 14.31 -25.14 -12.79
CA ASP A 373 13.91 -26.38 -13.48
C ASP A 373 15.10 -27.27 -13.92
N ARG A 374 16.27 -26.66 -14.15
CA ARG A 374 17.47 -27.33 -14.70
C ARG A 374 18.63 -27.39 -13.70
N ASN A 375 18.39 -26.96 -12.46
CA ASN A 375 19.40 -26.81 -11.40
C ASN A 375 20.60 -25.92 -11.78
N TRP A 376 20.43 -24.92 -12.65
CA TRP A 376 21.49 -24.00 -13.10
C TRP A 376 21.79 -22.84 -12.14
N ASN A 377 21.29 -22.88 -10.90
CA ASN A 377 21.38 -21.78 -9.92
C ASN A 377 22.79 -21.52 -9.34
N HIS A 378 23.75 -22.40 -9.61
CA HIS A 378 25.14 -22.28 -9.16
C HIS A 378 25.97 -21.31 -10.04
N PRO A 379 27.12 -20.78 -9.56
CA PRO A 379 28.04 -20.01 -10.41
C PRO A 379 28.45 -20.78 -11.67
N ALA A 380 28.58 -20.11 -12.81
CA ALA A 380 29.01 -20.76 -14.04
C ALA A 380 30.46 -21.29 -13.90
N PRO A 381 30.78 -22.47 -14.47
CA PRO A 381 32.14 -23.00 -14.45
C PRO A 381 33.08 -22.13 -15.30
N ASN A 382 34.29 -21.85 -14.79
CA ASN A 382 35.30 -21.03 -15.49
C ASN A 382 36.03 -21.78 -16.63
N LYS A 383 35.38 -22.75 -17.28
CA LYS A 383 35.96 -23.58 -18.35
C LYS A 383 35.37 -23.23 -19.73
N PRO A 384 36.15 -23.35 -20.83
CA PRO A 384 35.63 -23.31 -22.19
C PRO A 384 34.57 -24.39 -22.44
N LEU A 385 33.66 -24.16 -23.41
CA LEU A 385 32.56 -25.08 -23.74
C LEU A 385 33.04 -26.51 -24.10
N GLU A 386 34.25 -26.61 -24.66
CA GLU A 386 34.88 -27.83 -25.14
C GLU A 386 35.52 -28.67 -24.02
N GLU A 387 35.68 -28.11 -22.81
CA GLU A 387 36.33 -28.74 -21.64
C GLU A 387 35.34 -29.09 -20.50
N LEU A 388 34.03 -29.04 -20.79
CA LEU A 388 32.95 -29.36 -19.85
C LEU A 388 32.53 -30.83 -19.95
N ASP A 389 32.81 -31.57 -18.88
CA ASP A 389 32.47 -33.00 -18.76
C ASP A 389 30.97 -33.23 -18.46
N ASP A 390 30.28 -32.28 -17.80
CA ASP A 390 28.84 -32.39 -17.50
C ASP A 390 27.97 -31.92 -18.69
N PRO A 391 27.13 -32.80 -19.28
CA PRO A 391 26.20 -32.41 -20.33
C PRO A 391 25.18 -31.34 -19.91
N ASN A 392 24.88 -31.18 -18.61
CA ASN A 392 23.98 -30.14 -18.11
C ASN A 392 24.65 -28.75 -18.09
N GLU A 393 25.89 -28.67 -17.60
CA GLU A 393 26.70 -27.42 -17.65
C GLU A 393 26.97 -27.00 -19.09
N ARG A 394 27.29 -27.96 -19.98
CA ARG A 394 27.42 -27.70 -21.41
C ARG A 394 26.12 -27.15 -22.02
N SER A 395 24.98 -27.77 -21.71
CA SER A 395 23.66 -27.30 -22.15
C SER A 395 23.30 -25.90 -21.63
N ARG A 396 23.79 -25.53 -20.44
CA ARG A 396 23.67 -24.17 -19.88
C ARG A 396 24.50 -23.17 -20.70
N MET A 397 25.77 -23.47 -20.94
CA MET A 397 26.69 -22.59 -21.66
C MET A 397 26.27 -22.39 -23.12
N GLU A 398 25.79 -23.44 -23.80
CA GLU A 398 25.15 -23.35 -25.12
C GLU A 398 23.91 -22.43 -25.07
N ALA A 399 23.07 -22.57 -24.04
CA ALA A 399 21.91 -21.69 -23.86
C ALA A 399 22.28 -20.22 -23.58
N VAL A 400 23.32 -19.94 -22.79
CA VAL A 400 23.80 -18.58 -22.52
C VAL A 400 24.35 -17.95 -23.80
N ALA A 401 25.22 -18.64 -24.54
CA ALA A 401 25.77 -18.16 -25.81
C ALA A 401 24.68 -17.90 -26.86
N ASP A 402 23.67 -18.78 -26.91
CA ASP A 402 22.47 -18.57 -27.72
C ASP A 402 21.76 -17.28 -27.35
N TRP A 403 21.49 -17.04 -26.05
CA TRP A 403 20.81 -15.85 -25.58
C TRP A 403 21.60 -14.57 -25.83
N HIS A 404 22.93 -14.59 -25.67
CA HIS A 404 23.81 -13.47 -26.02
C HIS A 404 23.66 -13.08 -27.50
N ALA A 405 23.71 -14.05 -28.42
CA ALA A 405 23.50 -13.81 -29.85
C ALA A 405 22.10 -13.25 -30.19
N ILE A 406 21.08 -13.72 -29.47
CA ILE A 406 19.69 -13.29 -29.58
C ILE A 406 19.53 -11.83 -29.11
N PHE A 407 19.97 -11.48 -27.89
CA PHE A 407 19.83 -10.12 -27.37
C PHE A 407 20.68 -9.10 -28.14
N LYS A 408 21.90 -9.47 -28.54
CA LYS A 408 22.74 -8.64 -29.42
C LYS A 408 22.09 -8.32 -30.76
N THR A 409 21.27 -9.23 -31.29
CA THR A 409 20.48 -9.01 -32.52
C THR A 409 19.27 -8.10 -32.28
N MET A 410 18.65 -8.16 -31.11
CA MET A 410 17.43 -7.39 -30.76
C MET A 410 17.70 -6.02 -30.12
N ARG A 411 18.93 -5.76 -29.66
CA ARG A 411 19.37 -4.53 -28.98
C ARG A 411 18.88 -3.26 -29.68
N GLU A 412 19.15 -3.11 -30.97
CA GLU A 412 18.83 -1.89 -31.71
C GLU A 412 17.31 -1.71 -31.95
N PRO A 413 16.56 -2.73 -32.43
CA PRO A 413 15.09 -2.67 -32.45
C PRO A 413 14.46 -2.32 -31.08
N PHE A 414 14.91 -2.96 -30.00
CA PHE A 414 14.39 -2.72 -28.65
C PHE A 414 14.71 -1.32 -28.12
N ALA A 415 15.94 -0.83 -28.36
CA ALA A 415 16.32 0.53 -28.00
C ALA A 415 15.51 1.58 -28.76
N ARG A 416 15.23 1.37 -30.06
CA ARG A 416 14.39 2.25 -30.88
C ARG A 416 12.95 2.33 -30.34
N ILE A 417 12.29 1.19 -30.12
CA ILE A 417 10.88 1.18 -29.67
C ILE A 417 10.72 1.66 -28.22
N VAL A 418 11.69 1.41 -27.33
CA VAL A 418 11.68 1.98 -25.97
C VAL A 418 11.92 3.49 -26.00
N GLY A 419 12.71 4.00 -26.96
CA GLY A 419 12.82 5.43 -27.25
C GLY A 419 11.48 6.04 -27.66
N ASP A 420 10.79 5.43 -28.64
CA ASP A 420 9.43 5.81 -29.06
C ASP A 420 8.44 5.85 -27.89
N ILE A 421 8.42 4.80 -27.06
CA ILE A 421 7.59 4.71 -25.85
C ILE A 421 7.88 5.86 -24.88
N ASP A 422 9.15 6.23 -24.70
CA ASP A 422 9.55 7.33 -23.82
C ASP A 422 9.18 8.71 -24.37
N GLU A 423 9.33 8.92 -25.68
CA GLU A 423 8.85 10.11 -26.40
C GLU A 423 7.31 10.24 -26.30
N GLY A 424 6.58 9.13 -26.45
CA GLY A 424 5.13 9.08 -26.29
C GLY A 424 4.65 9.44 -24.88
N PHE A 425 5.31 8.91 -23.85
CA PHE A 425 5.03 9.31 -22.47
C PHE A 425 5.40 10.78 -22.20
N GLU A 426 6.47 11.30 -22.81
CA GLU A 426 6.83 12.72 -22.73
C GLU A 426 5.76 13.62 -23.35
N HIS A 427 5.27 13.25 -24.54
CA HIS A 427 4.19 13.96 -25.21
C HIS A 427 2.96 14.03 -24.31
N VAL A 428 2.52 12.90 -23.74
CA VAL A 428 1.35 12.90 -22.85
C VAL A 428 1.57 13.76 -21.60
N LEU A 429 2.77 13.77 -21.02
CA LEU A 429 3.10 14.63 -19.88
C LEU A 429 3.02 16.13 -20.22
N ILE A 430 3.44 16.53 -21.43
CA ILE A 430 3.38 17.91 -21.92
C ILE A 430 1.95 18.30 -22.32
N THR A 431 1.30 17.47 -23.14
CA THR A 431 -0.04 17.69 -23.72
C THR A 431 -1.15 17.73 -22.65
N LEU A 432 -1.09 16.86 -21.63
CA LEU A 432 -1.97 16.95 -20.46
C LEU A 432 -1.54 18.03 -19.43
N GLN A 433 -0.45 18.76 -19.69
CA GLN A 433 0.11 19.84 -18.86
C GLN A 433 0.48 19.38 -17.44
N LEU A 434 0.99 18.13 -17.33
CA LEU A 434 1.48 17.50 -16.11
C LEU A 434 2.91 17.93 -15.79
N ILE A 435 3.69 18.28 -16.81
CA ILE A 435 4.99 18.96 -16.71
C ILE A 435 4.96 20.26 -17.52
N LYS A 436 5.95 21.14 -17.29
CA LYS A 436 6.23 22.24 -18.22
C LYS A 436 7.01 21.67 -19.42
N PRO A 437 6.77 22.16 -20.65
CA PRO A 437 7.65 21.81 -21.76
C PRO A 437 9.10 22.22 -21.42
N PRO A 438 10.10 21.40 -21.77
CA PRO A 438 11.50 21.78 -21.58
C PRO A 438 11.79 23.06 -22.37
N LYS A 439 12.55 23.99 -21.76
CA LYS A 439 13.15 25.08 -22.54
C LYS A 439 14.21 24.44 -23.43
N ARG A 440 13.96 24.39 -24.74
CA ARG A 440 14.98 24.05 -25.72
C ARG A 440 15.55 25.34 -26.28
N GLU A 441 16.87 25.44 -26.25
CA GLU A 441 17.57 26.38 -27.13
C GLU A 441 17.42 25.83 -28.56
N ALA A 442 17.21 26.71 -29.53
CA ALA A 442 16.95 26.30 -30.91
C ALA A 442 18.27 25.86 -31.55
N ASP A 443 18.60 24.58 -31.41
CA ASP A 443 19.76 23.97 -32.05
C ASP A 443 19.48 23.81 -33.56
N SER A 444 20.06 24.74 -34.34
CA SER A 444 19.83 24.88 -35.78
C SER A 444 20.48 23.79 -36.63
N GLU A 445 21.26 22.87 -36.05
CA GLU A 445 22.01 21.85 -36.80
C GLU A 445 21.50 20.40 -36.61
N SER A 446 20.44 20.20 -35.81
CA SER A 446 19.75 18.89 -35.71
C SER A 446 18.84 18.64 -36.93
N GLY A 447 19.45 18.17 -38.03
CA GLY A 447 18.81 18.10 -39.34
C GLY A 447 17.49 17.33 -39.46
N GLY A 448 16.48 18.00 -40.01
CA GLY A 448 15.31 17.39 -40.65
C GLY A 448 14.04 17.34 -39.78
N ASP A 449 13.17 18.33 -39.98
CA ASP A 449 11.69 18.36 -39.86
C ASP A 449 11.00 17.18 -39.12
N ARG A 450 11.36 16.95 -37.85
CA ARG A 450 10.77 15.91 -36.98
C ARG A 450 9.84 16.56 -35.97
N PRO A 451 8.53 16.19 -35.94
CA PRO A 451 7.63 16.65 -34.90
C PRO A 451 8.09 16.18 -33.52
N HIS A 452 8.15 17.09 -32.55
CA HIS A 452 8.60 16.78 -31.20
C HIS A 452 7.44 16.51 -30.22
N PRO A 453 7.71 15.82 -29.09
CA PRO A 453 6.75 15.68 -28.00
C PRO A 453 6.16 17.04 -27.56
N GLY A 454 4.84 17.17 -27.67
CA GLY A 454 4.07 18.39 -27.41
C GLY A 454 3.60 19.16 -28.66
N GLU A 455 4.05 18.78 -29.85
CA GLU A 455 3.61 19.36 -31.13
C GLU A 455 2.42 18.60 -31.74
N LYS A 456 1.64 19.26 -32.60
CA LYS A 456 0.37 18.70 -33.12
C LYS A 456 0.56 17.45 -33.99
N ASP A 457 1.59 17.44 -34.83
CA ASP A 457 1.82 16.37 -35.79
C ASP A 457 2.54 15.15 -35.19
N PHE A 458 2.96 15.25 -33.92
CA PHE A 458 3.62 14.16 -33.19
C PHE A 458 2.76 12.89 -33.13
N GLN A 459 1.43 13.01 -33.01
CA GLN A 459 0.52 11.86 -32.97
C GLN A 459 0.61 10.99 -34.24
N ASN A 460 0.78 11.62 -35.41
CA ASN A 460 0.91 10.92 -36.69
C ASN A 460 2.33 10.37 -36.88
N TYR A 461 3.35 11.11 -36.44
CA TYR A 461 4.74 10.66 -36.43
C TYR A 461 4.96 9.43 -35.56
N HIS A 462 4.48 9.45 -34.31
CA HIS A 462 4.53 8.32 -33.38
C HIS A 462 3.74 7.11 -33.89
N PHE A 463 2.59 7.30 -34.54
CA PHE A 463 1.86 6.19 -35.16
C PHE A 463 2.69 5.50 -36.25
N LYS A 464 3.34 6.28 -37.12
CA LYS A 464 4.22 5.75 -38.17
C LYS A 464 5.40 4.97 -37.59
N ARG A 465 6.05 5.44 -36.52
CA ARG A 465 7.18 4.73 -35.88
C ARG A 465 6.74 3.43 -35.19
N VAL A 466 5.63 3.43 -34.45
CA VAL A 466 5.09 2.21 -33.83
C VAL A 466 4.69 1.17 -34.88
N ASN A 467 4.02 1.58 -35.97
CA ASN A 467 3.68 0.66 -37.06
C ASN A 467 4.91 0.18 -37.84
N ALA A 468 5.97 1.00 -37.95
CA ALA A 468 7.22 0.57 -38.57
C ALA A 468 7.90 -0.53 -37.74
N TYR A 469 7.92 -0.42 -36.40
CA TYR A 469 8.37 -1.51 -35.54
C TYR A 469 7.54 -2.79 -35.78
N HIS A 470 6.21 -2.66 -35.82
CA HIS A 470 5.30 -3.78 -36.06
C HIS A 470 5.55 -4.49 -37.42
N SER A 471 5.86 -3.75 -38.49
CA SER A 471 6.20 -4.33 -39.79
C SER A 471 7.64 -4.87 -39.87
N GLU A 472 8.57 -4.37 -39.05
CA GLU A 472 9.92 -4.92 -38.94
C GLU A 472 10.00 -6.25 -38.18
N LYS A 473 8.95 -6.63 -37.44
CA LYS A 473 8.81 -7.95 -36.79
C LYS A 473 9.11 -9.12 -37.73
N SER A 474 8.64 -9.08 -38.98
CA SER A 474 8.91 -10.13 -39.97
C SER A 474 10.41 -10.24 -40.34
N LYS A 475 11.16 -9.14 -40.30
CA LYS A 475 12.63 -9.13 -40.49
C LYS A 475 13.34 -9.73 -39.28
N LEU A 476 12.85 -9.44 -38.07
CA LEU A 476 13.39 -10.03 -36.83
C LEU A 476 13.20 -11.54 -36.81
N LEU A 477 12.00 -12.03 -37.14
CA LEU A 477 11.67 -13.46 -37.20
C LEU A 477 12.42 -14.19 -38.31
N ARG A 478 12.65 -13.53 -39.46
CA ARG A 478 13.55 -14.04 -40.52
C ARG A 478 14.97 -14.25 -39.99
N ARG A 479 15.57 -13.23 -39.38
CA ARG A 479 16.95 -13.30 -38.84
C ARG A 479 17.09 -14.32 -37.71
N TRP A 480 16.04 -14.51 -36.90
CA TRP A 480 15.95 -15.60 -35.92
C TRP A 480 16.01 -16.98 -36.59
N CYS A 481 15.27 -17.19 -37.69
CA CYS A 481 15.27 -18.44 -38.43
C CYS A 481 16.63 -18.70 -39.12
N GLU A 482 17.25 -17.68 -39.70
CA GLU A 482 18.59 -17.77 -40.32
C GLU A 482 19.67 -18.17 -39.29
N LEU A 483 19.67 -17.57 -38.10
CA LEU A 483 20.54 -17.93 -36.97
C LEU A 483 20.33 -19.37 -36.45
N ARG A 484 19.31 -20.07 -36.94
CA ARG A 484 18.92 -21.44 -36.56
C ARG A 484 18.99 -22.42 -37.74
N GLY A 485 19.57 -22.02 -38.86
CA GLY A 485 19.78 -22.87 -40.03
C GLY A 485 18.54 -23.07 -40.92
N PHE A 486 17.50 -22.23 -40.77
CA PHE A 486 16.37 -22.22 -41.70
C PHE A 486 16.64 -21.26 -42.87
N SER A 487 16.28 -21.66 -44.09
CA SER A 487 16.31 -20.80 -45.28
C SER A 487 14.88 -20.45 -45.70
N LEU A 488 14.57 -19.15 -45.77
CA LEU A 488 13.22 -18.61 -46.03
C LEU A 488 13.23 -17.69 -47.27
N PRO A 489 12.36 -17.90 -48.29
CA PRO A 489 12.19 -16.97 -49.41
C PRO A 489 11.81 -15.55 -48.97
N GLU A 490 12.09 -14.52 -49.78
CA GLU A 490 11.87 -13.10 -49.39
C GLU A 490 10.42 -12.79 -48.96
N ASN A 491 9.42 -13.31 -49.69
CA ASN A 491 8.00 -13.08 -49.40
C ASN A 491 7.37 -14.18 -48.50
N PHE A 492 8.19 -14.95 -47.76
CA PHE A 492 7.73 -16.12 -46.98
C PHE A 492 6.59 -15.81 -46.01
N PHE A 493 6.63 -14.68 -45.29
CA PHE A 493 5.58 -14.32 -44.32
C PHE A 493 4.32 -13.71 -44.95
N GLU A 494 4.38 -13.30 -46.22
CA GLU A 494 3.23 -12.76 -46.97
C GLU A 494 2.41 -13.91 -47.59
N ASN A 495 3.09 -14.92 -48.13
CA ASN A 495 2.49 -16.13 -48.72
C ASN A 495 2.82 -17.40 -47.91
N ALA A 496 2.65 -17.32 -46.58
CA ALA A 496 3.15 -18.33 -45.63
C ALA A 496 2.51 -19.73 -45.76
N GLN A 497 1.40 -19.87 -46.49
CA GLN A 497 0.75 -21.16 -46.73
C GLN A 497 1.43 -21.94 -47.87
N ASP A 498 1.76 -21.27 -48.97
CA ASP A 498 2.26 -21.89 -50.20
C ASP A 498 3.79 -21.88 -50.33
N ALA A 499 4.48 -21.02 -49.58
CA ALA A 499 5.94 -20.93 -49.66
C ALA A 499 6.63 -22.21 -49.16
N GLU A 500 7.57 -22.74 -49.95
CA GLU A 500 8.49 -23.78 -49.51
C GLU A 500 9.64 -23.17 -48.67
N PHE A 501 10.16 -23.93 -47.70
CA PHE A 501 11.30 -23.52 -46.88
C PHE A 501 12.18 -24.71 -46.54
N THR A 502 13.48 -24.46 -46.42
CA THR A 502 14.44 -25.48 -45.97
C THR A 502 14.61 -25.36 -44.46
N ALA A 503 14.43 -26.46 -43.75
CA ALA A 503 14.67 -26.56 -42.31
C ALA A 503 15.76 -27.58 -42.00
N PRO A 504 16.46 -27.45 -40.85
CA PRO A 504 17.42 -28.46 -40.40
C PRO A 504 16.78 -29.82 -40.14
N ASP A 505 17.57 -30.90 -40.24
CA ASP A 505 17.10 -32.29 -40.06
C ASP A 505 16.37 -32.53 -38.72
N TRP A 506 16.84 -31.88 -37.65
CA TRP A 506 16.21 -31.97 -36.32
C TRP A 506 14.78 -31.44 -36.28
N TYR A 507 14.40 -30.52 -37.17
CA TYR A 507 13.05 -29.93 -37.22
C TYR A 507 12.01 -30.90 -37.78
N HIS A 508 12.42 -31.80 -38.68
CA HIS A 508 11.57 -32.83 -39.29
C HIS A 508 11.58 -34.16 -38.52
N SER A 509 12.61 -34.44 -37.73
CA SER A 509 12.73 -35.71 -37.02
C SER A 509 11.75 -35.82 -35.83
N VAL A 510 10.92 -36.87 -35.82
CA VAL A 510 10.04 -37.18 -34.67
C VAL A 510 10.82 -37.74 -33.48
N LYS A 511 12.03 -38.28 -33.71
CA LYS A 511 12.90 -38.85 -32.66
C LYS A 511 13.51 -37.79 -31.73
N ASN A 512 13.88 -36.61 -32.22
CA ASN A 512 14.51 -35.55 -31.41
C ASN A 512 13.50 -34.48 -30.96
N ASN A 513 12.51 -34.89 -30.16
CA ASN A 513 11.49 -33.99 -29.62
C ASN A 513 12.09 -32.86 -28.75
N ASP A 514 13.20 -33.12 -28.06
CA ASP A 514 13.85 -32.18 -27.14
C ASP A 514 14.42 -30.92 -27.83
N GLU A 515 15.16 -31.06 -28.94
CA GLU A 515 15.69 -29.90 -29.68
C GLU A 515 14.59 -29.00 -30.25
N ARG A 516 13.52 -29.61 -30.78
CA ARG A 516 12.36 -28.87 -31.28
C ARG A 516 11.60 -28.17 -30.15
N GLN A 517 11.58 -28.73 -28.95
CA GLN A 517 11.05 -28.07 -27.75
C GLN A 517 11.95 -26.93 -27.24
N LYS A 518 13.28 -27.12 -27.21
CA LYS A 518 14.25 -26.06 -26.86
C LYS A 518 14.13 -24.86 -27.81
N TYR A 519 14.09 -25.09 -29.12
CA TYR A 519 13.86 -24.05 -30.13
C TYR A 519 12.57 -23.26 -29.85
N ARG A 520 11.43 -23.97 -29.65
CA ARG A 520 10.13 -23.35 -29.38
C ARG A 520 10.10 -22.56 -28.07
N ALA A 521 10.68 -23.09 -26.99
CA ALA A 521 10.72 -22.40 -25.70
C ALA A 521 11.47 -21.07 -25.78
N ARG A 522 12.60 -21.04 -26.48
CA ARG A 522 13.38 -19.82 -26.72
C ARG A 522 12.64 -18.85 -27.64
N LEU A 523 12.03 -19.35 -28.72
CA LEU A 523 11.19 -18.54 -29.62
C LEU A 523 10.01 -17.90 -28.88
N PHE A 524 9.33 -18.64 -28.00
CA PHE A 524 8.21 -18.10 -27.23
C PHE A 524 8.64 -16.94 -26.30
N ILE A 525 9.84 -16.98 -25.75
CA ILE A 525 10.39 -15.88 -24.93
C ILE A 525 10.74 -14.66 -25.80
N VAL A 526 11.27 -14.86 -27.02
CA VAL A 526 11.47 -13.76 -27.98
C VAL A 526 10.13 -13.12 -28.37
N LEU A 527 9.14 -13.93 -28.74
CA LEU A 527 7.78 -13.48 -29.04
C LEU A 527 7.10 -12.82 -27.84
N TYR A 528 7.42 -13.25 -26.61
CA TYR A 528 6.92 -12.65 -25.37
C TYR A 528 7.44 -11.23 -25.19
N VAL A 529 8.75 -11.02 -25.32
CA VAL A 529 9.36 -9.68 -25.21
C VAL A 529 8.87 -8.77 -26.33
N ASP A 530 8.86 -9.25 -27.58
CA ASP A 530 8.38 -8.51 -28.74
C ASP A 530 6.90 -8.10 -28.61
N TYR A 531 6.00 -9.05 -28.32
CA TYR A 531 4.58 -8.79 -28.12
C TYR A 531 4.33 -7.77 -27.02
N LEU A 532 5.10 -7.84 -25.92
CA LEU A 532 4.95 -6.90 -24.81
C LEU A 532 5.45 -5.51 -25.16
N LEU A 533 6.58 -5.38 -25.88
CA LEU A 533 7.07 -4.09 -26.35
C LEU A 533 6.11 -3.44 -27.35
N ASP A 534 5.64 -4.21 -28.35
CA ASP A 534 4.62 -3.78 -29.32
C ASP A 534 3.33 -3.33 -28.62
N SER A 535 2.85 -4.12 -27.65
CA SER A 535 1.63 -3.80 -26.91
C SER A 535 1.78 -2.59 -25.96
N ILE A 536 2.97 -2.37 -25.38
CA ILE A 536 3.27 -1.13 -24.64
C ILE A 536 3.27 0.05 -25.61
N ALA A 537 3.92 -0.07 -26.77
CA ALA A 537 3.98 0.99 -27.77
C ALA A 537 2.58 1.37 -28.30
N MET A 538 1.73 0.37 -28.61
CA MET A 538 0.34 0.60 -29.01
C MET A 538 -0.49 1.25 -27.89
N THR A 539 -0.41 0.77 -26.64
CA THR A 539 -1.20 1.35 -25.54
C THR A 539 -0.73 2.76 -25.13
N VAL A 540 0.57 3.07 -25.30
CA VAL A 540 1.12 4.43 -25.16
C VAL A 540 0.65 5.32 -26.32
N HIS A 541 0.67 4.84 -27.57
CA HIS A 541 0.11 5.58 -28.70
C HIS A 541 -1.37 5.91 -28.51
N ASP A 542 -2.14 4.96 -27.98
CA ASP A 542 -3.56 5.14 -27.64
C ASP A 542 -3.77 6.18 -26.53
N PHE A 543 -2.78 6.38 -25.66
CA PHE A 543 -2.77 7.42 -24.64
C PHE A 543 -2.33 8.79 -25.20
N VAL A 544 -1.39 8.84 -26.15
CA VAL A 544 -1.05 10.03 -26.96
C VAL A 544 -2.30 10.53 -27.67
N LYS A 545 -2.95 9.67 -28.47
CA LYS A 545 -4.22 9.96 -29.17
C LYS A 545 -5.32 10.47 -28.22
N TYR A 546 -5.42 9.89 -27.02
CA TYR A 546 -6.35 10.38 -26.00
C TYR A 546 -5.97 11.77 -25.47
N ALA A 547 -4.68 12.07 -25.25
CA ALA A 547 -4.24 13.37 -24.80
C ALA A 547 -4.53 14.47 -25.84
N ASP A 548 -4.23 14.21 -27.11
CA ASP A 548 -4.49 15.14 -28.22
C ASP A 548 -6.00 15.39 -28.42
N ALA A 549 -6.82 14.33 -28.42
CA ALA A 549 -8.28 14.48 -28.45
C ALA A 549 -8.85 15.32 -27.28
N LYS A 550 -8.17 15.38 -26.12
CA LYS A 550 -8.56 16.30 -25.02
C LYS A 550 -8.09 17.73 -25.24
N VAL A 551 -7.03 17.97 -25.99
CA VAL A 551 -6.63 19.31 -26.46
C VAL A 551 -7.65 19.80 -27.51
N GLU A 552 -7.92 18.99 -28.54
CA GLU A 552 -8.89 19.28 -29.60
C GLU A 552 -10.29 19.60 -29.06
N SER A 553 -10.77 18.83 -28.07
CA SER A 553 -12.07 19.07 -27.43
C SER A 553 -12.19 20.41 -26.68
N GLY A 554 -11.14 21.23 -26.63
CA GLY A 554 -11.13 22.52 -25.92
C GLY A 554 -11.34 22.40 -24.40
N LYS A 555 -11.26 21.19 -23.83
CA LYS A 555 -11.34 20.97 -22.38
C LYS A 555 -10.08 21.49 -21.67
N LEU A 556 -8.92 21.36 -22.30
CA LEU A 556 -7.64 21.79 -21.72
C LEU A 556 -7.35 23.28 -21.87
N SER A 557 -8.08 24.04 -22.70
CA SER A 557 -7.81 25.48 -22.93
C SER A 557 -8.42 26.41 -21.86
N ARG A 558 -9.56 26.05 -21.24
CA ARG A 558 -10.25 26.90 -20.25
C ARG A 558 -10.44 26.18 -18.91
N LYS A 559 -10.20 26.90 -17.80
CA LYS A 559 -10.60 26.47 -16.46
C LYS A 559 -12.12 26.60 -16.30
N ARG A 560 -12.76 25.59 -15.69
CA ARG A 560 -14.21 25.51 -15.47
C ARG A 560 -14.47 25.17 -14.00
N LEU A 561 -15.62 25.57 -13.46
CA LEU A 561 -16.08 25.07 -12.16
C LEU A 561 -16.59 23.64 -12.34
N ILE A 562 -16.10 22.71 -11.53
CA ILE A 562 -16.44 21.30 -11.62
C ILE A 562 -17.11 20.88 -10.32
N VAL A 563 -18.41 20.57 -10.40
CA VAL A 563 -19.27 20.18 -9.28
C VAL A 563 -19.50 18.66 -9.35
N PRO A 564 -19.45 17.92 -8.23
CA PRO A 564 -19.80 16.50 -8.23
C PRO A 564 -21.30 16.32 -8.49
N GLY A 565 -21.66 15.42 -9.42
CA GLY A 565 -23.07 15.15 -9.71
C GLY A 565 -23.83 14.63 -8.49
N ILE A 566 -25.04 15.15 -8.24
CA ILE A 566 -25.88 14.88 -7.06
C ILE A 566 -26.04 13.38 -6.78
N LYS A 567 -26.15 12.54 -7.83
CA LYS A 567 -26.22 11.08 -7.71
C LYS A 567 -24.99 10.48 -6.97
N ARG A 568 -23.79 11.04 -7.16
CA ARG A 568 -22.54 10.59 -6.48
C ARG A 568 -22.53 10.99 -5.00
N LEU A 569 -22.99 12.21 -4.68
CA LEU A 569 -23.11 12.68 -3.30
C LEU A 569 -24.15 11.87 -2.51
N ARG A 570 -25.34 11.65 -3.10
CA ARG A 570 -26.38 10.80 -2.50
C ARG A 570 -25.91 9.36 -2.29
N LYS A 571 -25.13 8.80 -3.23
CA LYS A 571 -24.53 7.46 -3.07
C LYS A 571 -23.52 7.42 -1.92
N TRP A 572 -22.68 8.46 -1.77
CA TRP A 572 -21.73 8.56 -0.66
C TRP A 572 -22.45 8.66 0.70
N ILE A 573 -23.45 9.54 0.85
CA ILE A 573 -24.24 9.65 2.09
C ILE A 573 -24.90 8.31 2.42
N LYS A 574 -25.51 7.64 1.42
CA LYS A 574 -26.10 6.31 1.61
C LYS A 574 -25.05 5.28 2.07
N SER A 575 -23.84 5.30 1.50
CA SER A 575 -22.77 4.37 1.88
C SER A 575 -22.22 4.53 3.30
N ILE A 576 -22.44 5.68 3.96
CA ILE A 576 -22.11 5.85 5.39
C ILE A 576 -23.12 5.11 6.28
N TRP A 577 -24.38 5.03 5.86
CA TRP A 577 -25.48 4.45 6.65
C TRP A 577 -25.83 3.01 6.27
N SER A 578 -25.54 2.57 5.04
CA SER A 578 -25.86 1.22 4.58
C SER A 578 -24.71 0.24 4.80
N GLN A 579 -24.87 -0.68 5.76
CA GLN A 579 -23.99 -1.85 5.92
C GLN A 579 -23.98 -2.78 4.68
N LYS A 580 -24.90 -2.57 3.73
CA LYS A 580 -24.76 -3.09 2.35
C LYS A 580 -23.65 -2.33 1.62
N GLN A 581 -22.45 -2.87 1.63
CA GLN A 581 -21.40 -2.54 0.67
C GLN A 581 -21.89 -2.90 -0.74
N ASP A 582 -22.32 -1.90 -1.52
CA ASP A 582 -22.60 -2.08 -2.94
C ASP A 582 -21.29 -2.44 -3.67
N ALA A 583 -21.29 -3.52 -4.45
CA ALA A 583 -20.18 -4.02 -5.29
C ALA A 583 -19.77 -3.06 -6.45
N TYR A 584 -20.05 -1.76 -6.32
CA TYR A 584 -19.64 -0.65 -7.19
C TYR A 584 -18.78 0.39 -6.46
N THR A 585 -18.58 0.26 -5.15
CA THR A 585 -17.74 1.14 -4.32
C THR A 585 -16.61 0.38 -3.60
N ASP A 586 -16.44 -0.89 -3.98
CA ASP A 586 -15.53 -1.87 -3.39
C ASP A 586 -14.05 -1.64 -3.71
N GLU A 587 -13.71 -0.58 -4.45
CA GLU A 587 -12.34 -0.06 -4.60
C GLU A 587 -11.88 0.77 -3.38
N HIS A 588 -12.78 1.09 -2.42
CA HIS A 588 -12.52 2.11 -1.39
C HIS A 588 -12.26 1.56 0.03
N HIS A 589 -12.26 0.24 0.21
CA HIS A 589 -11.92 -0.39 1.48
C HIS A 589 -10.53 -1.03 1.38
N GLY A 590 -9.51 -0.24 1.75
CA GLY A 590 -8.30 -0.82 2.35
C GLY A 590 -8.69 -1.49 3.67
N MET A 591 -7.99 -2.58 3.99
CA MET A 591 -8.25 -3.51 5.10
C MET A 591 -9.00 -2.93 6.30
N ASP A 592 -10.15 -3.53 6.62
CA ASP A 592 -10.58 -3.65 8.01
C ASP A 592 -9.67 -4.72 8.66
N GLN A 593 -8.64 -4.26 9.39
CA GLN A 593 -7.89 -5.10 10.32
C GLN A 593 -8.80 -5.48 11.49
N GLY A 594 -8.71 -6.73 11.95
CA GLY A 594 -9.57 -7.27 12.99
C GLY A 594 -10.25 -8.59 12.60
N GLY A 595 -10.37 -9.46 13.60
CA GLY A 595 -11.02 -10.76 13.47
C GLY A 595 -12.49 -10.70 13.06
N ASP A 596 -12.99 -11.86 12.65
CA ASP A 596 -14.38 -12.24 12.34
C ASP A 596 -15.29 -11.21 11.61
N GLN A 597 -15.37 -11.44 10.29
CA GLN A 597 -16.32 -10.91 9.30
C GLN A 597 -16.14 -9.47 8.77
N PRO A 598 -16.32 -9.23 7.45
CA PRO A 598 -16.24 -10.19 6.33
C PRO A 598 -15.33 -9.70 5.18
N SER A 599 -14.64 -10.65 4.54
CA SER A 599 -14.14 -10.48 3.17
C SER A 599 -15.32 -10.50 2.19
N ASN A 600 -16.13 -9.42 2.19
CA ASN A 600 -17.24 -9.22 1.25
C ASN A 600 -16.68 -9.03 -0.16
N VAL A 601 -16.42 -10.13 -0.84
CA VAL A 601 -16.20 -10.20 -2.28
C VAL A 601 -17.47 -10.84 -2.83
N TYR A 602 -18.36 -10.03 -3.41
CA TYR A 602 -19.71 -10.43 -3.82
C TYR A 602 -19.96 -10.18 -5.33
N LEU A 603 -20.00 -11.21 -6.18
CA LEU A 603 -20.59 -11.26 -7.54
C LEU A 603 -20.69 -12.70 -8.16
N GLY A 604 -21.85 -13.38 -8.03
CA GLY A 604 -22.08 -14.76 -8.54
C GLY A 604 -23.01 -15.56 -7.61
N ASP A 605 -23.34 -16.84 -7.87
CA ASP A 605 -24.09 -17.65 -6.87
C ASP A 605 -23.17 -18.27 -5.79
N ALA A 606 -21.87 -18.42 -6.11
CA ALA A 606 -20.78 -18.58 -5.15
C ALA A 606 -20.38 -17.26 -4.44
N TYR A 607 -21.04 -16.15 -4.79
CA TYR A 607 -20.74 -14.83 -4.25
C TYR A 607 -22.02 -13.93 -4.11
N SER A 608 -23.19 -14.53 -3.89
CA SER A 608 -24.34 -13.80 -3.36
C SER A 608 -24.11 -13.60 -1.85
N LYS A 609 -25.05 -13.01 -1.07
CA LYS A 609 -24.91 -12.98 0.41
C LYS A 609 -24.55 -14.41 0.84
N ARG A 610 -23.37 -14.59 1.46
CA ARG A 610 -22.79 -15.93 1.75
C ARG A 610 -23.92 -16.80 2.29
N LYS A 611 -24.30 -17.84 1.53
CA LYS A 611 -25.42 -18.72 1.90
C LYS A 611 -25.10 -19.23 3.31
N ASP A 612 -25.95 -18.87 4.25
CA ASP A 612 -25.73 -19.23 5.64
C ASP A 612 -25.96 -20.75 5.74
N PRO A 613 -24.93 -21.56 6.05
CA PRO A 613 -25.08 -23.00 6.09
C PRO A 613 -26.07 -23.45 7.18
N GLU A 614 -26.35 -22.60 8.16
CA GLU A 614 -27.27 -22.89 9.26
C GLU A 614 -28.72 -22.48 8.98
N HIS A 615 -28.98 -21.53 8.05
CA HIS A 615 -30.31 -20.89 7.90
C HIS A 615 -30.69 -20.57 6.46
N LEU A 616 -31.92 -20.95 6.07
CA LEU A 616 -32.56 -20.55 4.82
C LEU A 616 -32.94 -19.05 4.83
N PRO A 617 -33.10 -18.40 3.66
CA PRO A 617 -33.49 -16.99 3.58
C PRO A 617 -34.87 -16.74 4.22
N PRO A 618 -35.04 -15.65 4.99
CA PRO A 618 -36.23 -15.43 5.80
C PRO A 618 -37.48 -15.16 4.94
N SER A 619 -38.42 -16.09 4.99
CA SER A 619 -39.71 -16.03 4.33
C SER A 619 -40.70 -15.17 5.12
N ASN A 620 -40.83 -15.45 6.42
CA ASN A 620 -41.86 -14.90 7.29
C ASN A 620 -41.46 -13.59 7.98
N ALA A 621 -42.45 -12.83 8.47
CA ALA A 621 -42.22 -11.61 9.25
C ALA A 621 -41.46 -11.90 10.57
N TRP A 622 -41.75 -13.04 11.20
CA TRP A 622 -41.05 -13.50 12.40
C TRP A 622 -39.59 -13.86 12.13
N GLU A 623 -39.29 -14.54 11.01
CA GLU A 623 -37.91 -14.83 10.58
C GLU A 623 -37.14 -13.54 10.28
N LYS A 624 -37.78 -12.56 9.62
CA LYS A 624 -37.20 -11.22 9.38
C LYS A 624 -36.96 -10.42 10.66
N PHE A 625 -37.69 -10.70 11.74
CA PHE A 625 -37.44 -10.15 13.08
C PHE A 625 -36.31 -10.93 13.78
N GLY A 626 -36.32 -12.25 13.72
CA GLY A 626 -35.25 -13.13 14.24
C GLY A 626 -33.88 -12.80 13.65
N ASP A 627 -33.81 -12.52 12.34
CA ASP A 627 -32.58 -12.03 11.66
C ASP A 627 -32.06 -10.71 12.27
N ARG A 628 -32.95 -9.80 12.70
CA ARG A 628 -32.56 -8.56 13.39
C ARG A 628 -32.10 -8.82 14.82
N VAL A 629 -32.73 -9.75 15.52
CA VAL A 629 -32.30 -10.16 16.87
C VAL A 629 -30.93 -10.85 16.80
N ARG A 630 -30.70 -11.75 15.83
CA ARG A 630 -29.41 -12.45 15.60
C ARG A 630 -28.26 -11.49 15.27
N ALA A 631 -28.56 -10.33 14.68
CA ALA A 631 -27.56 -9.27 14.48
C ALA A 631 -26.98 -8.72 15.80
N ILE A 632 -27.69 -8.82 16.93
CA ILE A 632 -27.22 -8.32 18.23
C ILE A 632 -26.12 -9.24 18.81
N PRO A 633 -26.33 -10.57 19.04
CA PRO A 633 -25.24 -11.46 19.44
C PRO A 633 -24.07 -11.46 18.47
N HIS A 634 -24.33 -11.34 17.17
CA HIS A 634 -23.27 -11.26 16.16
C HIS A 634 -22.45 -9.96 16.29
N PHE A 635 -23.07 -8.82 16.54
CA PHE A 635 -22.36 -7.57 16.86
C PHE A 635 -21.55 -7.70 18.15
N LEU A 636 -22.13 -8.25 19.22
CA LEU A 636 -21.44 -8.41 20.52
C LEU A 636 -20.22 -9.34 20.42
N ARG A 637 -20.34 -10.46 19.69
CA ARG A 637 -19.24 -11.42 19.43
C ARG A 637 -18.22 -10.93 18.41
N SER A 638 -18.52 -9.89 17.62
CA SER A 638 -17.57 -9.38 16.63
C SER A 638 -16.24 -8.96 17.28
N PRO A 639 -15.07 -9.30 16.72
CA PRO A 639 -13.79 -8.91 17.30
C PRO A 639 -13.55 -7.40 17.36
N ALA A 640 -14.23 -6.60 16.54
CA ALA A 640 -14.29 -5.16 16.74
C ALA A 640 -14.94 -4.78 18.09
N SER A 641 -16.02 -5.46 18.49
CA SER A 641 -16.66 -5.32 19.80
C SER A 641 -15.78 -5.85 20.93
N SER A 642 -15.11 -6.99 20.74
CA SER A 642 -14.20 -7.55 21.77
C SER A 642 -12.98 -6.66 22.00
N PHE A 643 -12.43 -6.05 20.94
CA PHE A 643 -11.41 -5.00 21.05
C PHE A 643 -11.91 -3.77 21.81
N GLY A 644 -13.10 -3.28 21.45
CA GLY A 644 -13.73 -2.16 22.16
C GLY A 644 -13.92 -2.43 23.64
N PHE A 645 -14.31 -3.67 23.99
CA PHE A 645 -14.54 -4.10 25.37
C PHE A 645 -13.22 -4.13 26.15
N ARG A 646 -12.14 -4.67 25.58
CA ARG A 646 -10.79 -4.61 26.17
C ARG A 646 -10.33 -3.18 26.41
N ALA A 647 -10.51 -2.30 25.41
CA ALA A 647 -10.15 -0.88 25.54
C ALA A 647 -10.97 -0.18 26.64
N ALA A 648 -12.24 -0.52 26.81
CA ALA A 648 -13.07 -0.02 27.91
C ALA A 648 -12.60 -0.54 29.28
N CYS A 649 -12.30 -1.84 29.42
CA CYS A 649 -11.71 -2.39 30.64
C CYS A 649 -10.38 -1.71 31.01
N ALA A 650 -9.48 -1.56 30.05
CA ALA A 650 -8.20 -0.89 30.23
C ALA A 650 -8.35 0.57 30.68
N THR A 651 -9.33 1.28 30.10
CA THR A 651 -9.66 2.65 30.48
C THR A 651 -10.21 2.71 31.91
N MET A 652 -11.07 1.75 32.29
CA MET A 652 -11.65 1.67 33.64
C MET A 652 -10.63 1.37 34.74
N CYS A 653 -9.54 0.64 34.46
CA CYS A 653 -8.46 0.44 35.44
C CYS A 653 -7.87 1.75 35.97
N LEU A 654 -7.87 2.82 35.16
CA LEU A 654 -7.49 4.17 35.61
C LEU A 654 -8.71 4.96 36.09
N ALA A 655 -9.88 4.81 35.46
CA ALA A 655 -11.08 5.56 35.80
C ALA A 655 -11.65 5.26 37.19
N ILE A 656 -11.50 4.02 37.69
CA ILE A 656 -11.96 3.64 39.03
C ILE A 656 -11.36 4.55 40.11
N ILE A 657 -10.11 5.01 39.93
CA ILE A 657 -9.43 5.94 40.85
C ILE A 657 -10.15 7.30 40.91
N ALA A 658 -10.88 7.71 39.86
CA ALA A 658 -11.71 8.91 39.82
C ALA A 658 -13.06 8.76 40.52
N TYR A 659 -13.53 7.51 40.69
CA TYR A 659 -14.88 7.18 41.14
C TYR A 659 -14.95 6.66 42.59
N LEU A 660 -13.81 6.43 43.24
CA LEU A 660 -13.73 6.07 44.66
C LEU A 660 -13.55 7.31 45.56
N HIS A 661 -14.19 7.31 46.73
CA HIS A 661 -14.19 8.41 47.71
C HIS A 661 -12.78 8.94 48.01
N ASP A 662 -11.89 8.06 48.48
CA ASP A 662 -10.58 8.45 49.01
C ASP A 662 -9.59 8.89 47.91
N THR A 663 -9.80 8.44 46.67
CA THR A 663 -8.86 8.69 45.55
C THR A 663 -9.36 9.70 44.53
N GLN A 664 -10.65 10.05 44.51
CA GLN A 664 -11.22 11.03 43.56
C GLN A 664 -10.47 12.37 43.60
N THR A 665 -10.23 12.91 44.80
CA THR A 665 -9.50 14.17 44.97
C THR A 665 -8.06 14.08 44.46
N PHE A 666 -7.38 12.95 44.67
CA PHE A 666 -6.04 12.70 44.14
C PHE A 666 -6.05 12.63 42.60
N TYR A 667 -6.99 11.89 42.02
CA TYR A 667 -7.15 11.72 40.59
C TYR A 667 -7.35 13.05 39.84
N VAL A 668 -8.24 13.90 40.36
CA VAL A 668 -8.51 15.25 39.81
C VAL A 668 -7.29 16.15 39.99
N ARG A 669 -6.71 16.19 41.21
CA ARG A 669 -5.54 17.03 41.54
C ARG A 669 -4.34 16.72 40.65
N GLN A 670 -4.07 15.44 40.39
CA GLN A 670 -2.94 14.94 39.59
C GLN A 670 -3.26 14.73 38.10
N ARG A 671 -4.48 15.09 37.64
CA ARG A 671 -4.89 15.06 36.23
C ARG A 671 -4.72 13.70 35.54
N LEU A 672 -4.96 12.61 36.28
CA LEU A 672 -4.77 11.23 35.79
C LEU A 672 -5.68 10.88 34.59
N PHE A 673 -6.70 11.68 34.31
CA PHE A 673 -7.53 11.56 33.10
C PHE A 673 -6.74 11.64 31.79
N TRP A 674 -5.53 12.22 31.77
CA TRP A 674 -4.66 12.15 30.60
C TRP A 674 -4.05 10.77 30.38
N ALA A 675 -3.69 10.05 31.45
CA ALA A 675 -3.26 8.65 31.34
C ALA A 675 -4.43 7.78 30.81
N GLN A 676 -5.64 8.02 31.30
CA GLN A 676 -6.87 7.38 30.85
C GLN A 676 -7.17 7.63 29.36
N ILE A 677 -7.11 8.88 28.90
CA ILE A 677 -7.22 9.21 27.46
C ILE A 677 -6.15 8.45 26.66
N MET A 678 -4.90 8.41 27.14
CA MET A 678 -3.81 7.75 26.42
C MET A 678 -4.04 6.24 26.24
N VAL A 679 -4.70 5.53 27.16
CA VAL A 679 -5.08 4.11 26.95
C VAL A 679 -5.95 3.96 25.70
N GLY A 680 -7.08 4.68 25.64
CA GLY A 680 -8.01 4.62 24.51
C GLY A 680 -7.38 5.11 23.20
N LEU A 681 -6.42 6.04 23.25
CA LEU A 681 -5.68 6.47 22.06
C LEU A 681 -4.61 5.47 21.62
N ALA A 682 -4.00 4.72 22.54
CA ALA A 682 -2.76 3.96 22.28
C ALA A 682 -2.98 2.51 21.84
N MET A 683 -4.03 1.85 22.33
CA MET A 683 -4.38 0.49 21.90
C MET A 683 -4.82 0.47 20.43
N SER A 684 -4.22 -0.43 19.64
CA SER A 684 -4.64 -0.86 18.30
C SER A 684 -5.22 -2.29 18.34
N PRO A 685 -5.96 -2.74 17.31
CA PRO A 685 -6.55 -4.09 17.29
C PRO A 685 -5.52 -5.23 17.39
N SER A 686 -4.33 -5.04 16.81
CA SER A 686 -3.24 -6.03 16.83
C SER A 686 -2.16 -5.67 17.86
N ALA A 687 -1.46 -6.70 18.36
CA ALA A 687 -0.44 -6.53 19.39
C ALA A 687 0.85 -5.87 18.84
N GLY A 688 1.30 -6.23 17.64
CA GLY A 688 2.54 -5.71 17.04
C GLY A 688 2.49 -4.22 16.73
N ASP A 689 1.42 -3.75 16.08
CA ASP A 689 1.17 -2.31 15.87
C ASP A 689 1.07 -1.56 17.21
N SER A 690 0.42 -2.14 18.22
CA SER A 690 0.34 -1.56 19.56
C SER A 690 1.72 -1.40 20.22
N MET A 691 2.59 -2.43 20.20
CA MET A 691 3.95 -2.37 20.76
C MET A 691 4.80 -1.29 20.06
N PHE A 692 4.81 -1.29 18.73
CA PHE A 692 5.57 -0.33 17.93
C PHE A 692 5.05 1.10 18.17
N SER A 693 3.74 1.29 18.18
CA SER A 693 3.07 2.53 18.58
C SER A 693 3.55 2.99 19.96
N PHE A 694 3.47 2.15 21.00
CA PHE A 694 3.84 2.50 22.38
C PHE A 694 5.25 3.10 22.49
N MET A 695 6.27 2.47 21.90
CA MET A 695 7.64 3.00 21.91
C MET A 695 7.71 4.37 21.22
N LEU A 696 7.06 4.51 20.06
CA LEU A 696 6.98 5.77 19.32
C LEU A 696 6.28 6.89 20.11
N ARG A 697 5.28 6.58 20.94
CA ARG A 697 4.60 7.58 21.78
C ARG A 697 5.47 8.07 22.93
N ILE A 698 6.21 7.18 23.57
CA ILE A 698 7.15 7.53 24.65
C ILE A 698 8.25 8.45 24.08
N VAL A 699 8.87 8.07 22.96
CA VAL A 699 9.90 8.88 22.29
C VAL A 699 9.34 10.23 21.82
N GLY A 700 8.14 10.27 21.23
CA GLY A 700 7.49 11.52 20.82
C GLY A 700 7.16 12.45 22.00
N THR A 701 6.70 11.90 23.12
CA THR A 701 6.37 12.66 24.34
C THR A 701 7.63 13.17 25.05
N PHE A 702 8.69 12.35 25.13
CA PHE A 702 9.99 12.79 25.63
C PHE A 702 10.58 13.92 24.77
N SER A 703 10.49 13.79 23.45
CA SER A 703 10.94 14.83 22.52
C SER A 703 10.14 16.13 22.70
N ALA A 704 8.83 16.03 22.94
CA ALA A 704 7.96 17.18 23.21
C ALA A 704 8.25 17.85 24.57
N MET A 705 8.61 17.09 25.60
CA MET A 705 9.07 17.61 26.89
C MET A 705 10.32 18.47 26.70
N VAL A 706 11.34 17.94 26.02
CA VAL A 706 12.59 18.66 25.73
C VAL A 706 12.32 19.90 24.87
N ALA A 707 11.49 19.78 23.82
CA ALA A 707 11.12 20.93 22.99
C ALA A 707 10.36 22.01 23.79
N SER A 708 9.48 21.63 24.72
CA SER A 708 8.73 22.58 25.56
C SER A 708 9.65 23.38 26.49
N PHE A 709 10.68 22.74 27.06
CA PHE A 709 11.71 23.46 27.82
C PHE A 709 12.45 24.47 26.95
N ILE A 710 12.87 24.06 25.75
CA ILE A 710 13.58 24.93 24.80
C ILE A 710 12.71 26.13 24.39
N ILE A 711 11.44 25.90 24.05
CA ILE A 711 10.48 26.96 23.66
C ILE A 711 10.28 27.97 24.79
N TRP A 712 10.22 27.53 26.05
CA TRP A 712 9.93 28.41 27.18
C TRP A 712 11.16 29.19 27.66
N TYR A 713 12.29 28.50 27.87
CA TYR A 713 13.47 29.10 28.50
C TYR A 713 14.36 29.91 27.55
N ILE A 714 14.36 29.66 26.23
CA ILE A 714 15.13 30.49 25.27
C ILE A 714 14.64 31.95 25.27
N VAL A 715 13.35 32.16 25.53
CA VAL A 715 12.69 33.47 25.41
C VAL A 715 12.54 34.16 26.78
N ASP A 716 13.17 33.64 27.83
CA ASP A 716 13.00 34.11 29.22
C ASP A 716 11.52 34.23 29.62
N GLY A 717 10.70 33.27 29.17
CA GLY A 717 9.26 33.27 29.37
C GLY A 717 8.48 34.40 28.68
N GLN A 718 9.02 35.19 27.75
CA GLN A 718 8.24 36.24 27.08
C GLN A 718 7.19 35.67 26.12
N THR A 719 5.90 35.89 26.41
CA THR A 719 4.75 35.32 25.69
C THR A 719 4.85 35.44 24.16
N ALA A 720 5.20 36.62 23.64
CA ALA A 720 5.27 36.87 22.21
C ALA A 720 6.29 35.97 21.50
N GLY A 721 7.49 35.81 22.07
CA GLY A 721 8.51 34.91 21.51
C GLY A 721 8.20 33.44 21.78
N VAL A 722 7.59 33.09 22.92
CA VAL A 722 7.10 31.72 23.19
C VAL A 722 6.16 31.24 22.09
N ILE A 723 5.24 32.09 21.62
CA ILE A 723 4.32 31.78 20.51
C ILE A 723 5.09 31.56 19.18
N VAL A 724 6.09 32.38 18.88
CA VAL A 724 6.92 32.27 17.65
C VAL A 724 7.78 30.99 17.67
N PHE A 725 8.46 30.71 18.78
CA PHE A 725 9.25 29.48 18.94
C PHE A 725 8.36 28.24 18.97
N PHE A 726 7.18 28.30 19.59
CA PHE A 726 6.18 27.23 19.53
C PHE A 726 5.80 26.89 18.07
N TRP A 727 5.51 27.88 17.24
CA TRP A 727 5.21 27.65 15.82
C TRP A 727 6.37 26.98 15.07
N PHE A 728 7.60 27.42 15.32
CA PHE A 728 8.81 26.86 14.70
C PHE A 728 9.01 25.39 15.10
N PHE A 729 9.02 25.08 16.39
CA PHE A 729 9.20 23.70 16.86
C PHE A 729 8.02 22.78 16.52
N SER A 730 6.78 23.27 16.62
CA SER A 730 5.57 22.51 16.24
C SER A 730 5.55 22.17 14.74
N SER A 731 6.13 23.01 13.88
CA SER A 731 6.32 22.72 12.46
C SER A 731 7.16 21.46 12.23
N TRP A 732 8.08 21.14 13.15
CA TRP A 732 8.94 19.96 13.06
C TRP A 732 8.20 18.65 13.42
N GLY A 733 7.19 18.70 14.30
CA GLY A 733 6.24 17.59 14.48
C GLY A 733 5.50 17.25 13.19
N PHE A 734 5.04 18.28 12.47
CA PHE A 734 4.34 18.10 11.19
C PHE A 734 5.24 17.72 10.01
N PHE A 735 6.55 18.02 10.06
CA PHE A 735 7.52 17.48 9.10
C PHE A 735 7.59 15.95 9.16
N ILE A 736 7.63 15.37 10.38
CA ILE A 736 7.63 13.92 10.59
C ILE A 736 6.36 13.29 9.97
N VAL A 737 5.19 13.87 10.24
CA VAL A 737 3.89 13.44 9.68
C VAL A 737 3.89 13.44 8.14
N LEU A 738 4.57 14.39 7.50
CA LEU A 738 4.58 14.57 6.04
C LEU A 738 5.56 13.66 5.31
N LYS A 739 6.77 13.45 5.84
CA LYS A 739 7.85 12.72 5.14
C LYS A 739 8.01 11.27 5.59
N PHE A 740 7.56 10.92 6.79
CA PHE A 740 7.65 9.56 7.30
C PHE A 740 6.27 9.01 7.71
N PRO A 741 5.48 8.45 6.76
CA PRO A 741 4.16 7.90 7.03
C PRO A 741 4.12 6.88 8.19
N ARG A 742 5.21 6.14 8.38
CA ARG A 742 5.38 5.17 9.48
C ARG A 742 5.46 5.81 10.88
N PHE A 743 5.85 7.09 10.96
CA PHE A 743 6.03 7.83 12.22
C PHE A 743 4.96 8.92 12.45
N ILE A 744 3.83 8.88 11.72
CA ILE A 744 2.70 9.80 11.91
C ILE A 744 2.26 9.90 13.38
N PRO A 745 2.15 8.81 14.17
CA PRO A 745 1.80 8.90 15.59
C PRO A 745 2.78 9.74 16.41
N VAL A 746 4.09 9.66 16.12
CA VAL A 746 5.15 10.44 16.81
C VAL A 746 4.92 11.92 16.59
N GLY A 747 4.82 12.35 15.33
CA GLY A 747 4.70 13.76 14.97
C GLY A 747 3.41 14.39 15.50
N LEU A 748 2.30 13.64 15.47
CA LEU A 748 1.03 14.09 16.04
C LEU A 748 1.10 14.26 17.56
N ILE A 749 1.61 13.25 18.27
CA ILE A 749 1.71 13.29 19.74
C ILE A 749 2.72 14.35 20.19
N PHE A 750 3.81 14.53 19.45
CA PHE A 750 4.75 15.62 19.67
C PHE A 750 4.04 16.98 19.63
N SER A 751 3.34 17.29 18.53
CA SER A 751 2.63 18.58 18.39
C SER A 751 1.51 18.75 19.43
N VAL A 752 0.75 17.70 19.75
CA VAL A 752 -0.31 17.75 20.77
C VAL A 752 0.27 17.98 22.17
N THR A 753 1.32 17.24 22.56
CA THR A 753 1.96 17.37 23.87
C THR A 753 2.62 18.74 24.06
N CYS A 754 3.34 19.26 23.05
CA CYS A 754 3.89 20.62 23.09
C CYS A 754 2.78 21.67 23.26
N SER A 755 1.66 21.53 22.54
CA SER A 755 0.52 22.46 22.62
C SER A 755 -0.15 22.44 23.99
N LEU A 756 -0.19 21.27 24.62
CA LEU A 756 -0.77 21.06 25.94
C LEU A 756 0.11 21.59 27.08
N ILE A 757 1.44 21.44 26.98
CA ILE A 757 2.38 21.96 27.99
C ILE A 757 2.43 23.49 27.92
N ILE A 758 2.76 24.05 26.75
CA ILE A 758 2.87 25.50 26.56
C ILE A 758 1.51 26.19 26.75
N GLY A 759 0.45 25.62 26.18
CA GLY A 759 -0.90 26.19 26.29
C GLY A 759 -1.48 26.18 27.71
N TYR A 760 -1.07 25.24 28.57
CA TYR A 760 -1.47 25.27 29.98
C TYR A 760 -0.77 26.41 30.75
N GLU A 761 0.52 26.63 30.53
CA GLU A 761 1.26 27.68 31.22
C GLU A 761 0.81 29.08 30.79
N LEU A 762 0.65 29.31 29.48
CA LEU A 762 0.07 30.53 28.92
C LEU A 762 -1.34 30.77 29.50
N GLN A 763 -2.15 29.72 29.59
CA GLN A 763 -3.46 29.80 30.22
C GLN A 763 -3.38 30.28 31.68
N VAL A 764 -2.58 29.63 32.53
CA VAL A 764 -2.45 30.04 33.95
C VAL A 764 -1.97 31.47 34.09
N ARG A 765 -1.02 31.89 33.24
CA ARG A 765 -0.52 33.27 33.25
C ARG A 765 -1.60 34.30 32.93
N LYS A 766 -2.55 33.96 32.06
CA LYS A 766 -3.61 34.87 31.63
C LYS A 766 -4.79 34.94 32.61
N ILE A 767 -5.29 33.80 33.11
CA ILE A 767 -6.45 33.76 34.03
C ILE A 767 -6.08 33.79 35.52
N GLY A 768 -4.79 33.67 35.85
CA GLY A 768 -4.31 33.60 37.24
C GLY A 768 -4.43 32.20 37.87
N VAL A 769 -3.61 31.96 38.90
CA VAL A 769 -3.53 30.67 39.60
C VAL A 769 -4.83 30.33 40.33
N GLU A 770 -5.52 31.32 40.90
CA GLU A 770 -6.80 31.13 41.60
C GLU A 770 -7.86 30.55 40.66
N VAL A 771 -8.11 31.19 39.51
CA VAL A 771 -9.08 30.69 38.52
C VAL A 771 -8.63 29.35 37.93
N ALA A 772 -7.33 29.17 37.65
CA ALA A 772 -6.80 27.93 37.10
C ALA A 772 -6.92 26.71 38.05
N THR A 773 -7.01 26.92 39.36
CA THR A 773 -7.12 25.85 40.38
C THR A 773 -8.57 25.56 40.79
N THR A 774 -9.56 26.39 40.40
CA THR A 774 -11.00 26.20 40.71
C THR A 774 -11.56 24.81 40.37
N ASN A 775 -11.04 24.14 39.34
CA ASN A 775 -11.42 22.78 38.94
C ASN A 775 -10.86 21.67 39.86
N GLY A 776 -10.23 22.03 41.00
CA GLY A 776 -9.58 21.07 41.91
C GLY A 776 -8.23 20.54 41.42
N GLN A 777 -7.65 21.12 40.37
CA GLN A 777 -6.35 20.73 39.81
C GLN A 777 -5.22 21.54 40.46
N ALA A 778 -4.11 20.88 40.82
CA ALA A 778 -2.92 21.61 41.26
C ALA A 778 -2.27 22.37 40.10
N TYR A 779 -1.70 23.54 40.36
CA TYR A 779 -0.79 24.22 39.43
C TYR A 779 0.63 23.64 39.57
N TYR A 780 1.29 23.42 38.43
CA TYR A 780 2.67 22.95 38.33
C TYR A 780 3.37 23.79 37.26
N PRO A 781 4.51 24.44 37.57
CA PRO A 781 5.33 25.12 36.56
C PRO A 781 5.85 24.14 35.50
N ILE A 782 6.25 24.65 34.33
CA ILE A 782 6.68 23.82 33.18
C ILE A 782 7.74 22.76 33.53
N TYR A 783 8.73 23.07 34.39
CA TYR A 783 9.79 22.12 34.76
C TYR A 783 9.28 20.90 35.53
N GLU A 784 8.16 21.01 36.23
CA GLU A 784 7.45 19.88 36.87
C GLU A 784 6.40 19.28 35.93
N LEU A 785 5.59 20.15 35.29
CA LEU A 785 4.47 19.75 34.45
C LEU A 785 4.90 18.86 33.28
N ALA A 786 5.99 19.17 32.60
CA ALA A 786 6.42 18.44 31.41
C ALA A 786 6.90 17.00 31.75
N PRO A 787 7.71 16.77 32.81
CA PRO A 787 7.96 15.43 33.35
C PRO A 787 6.69 14.73 33.84
N TYR A 788 5.77 15.42 34.52
CA TYR A 788 4.47 14.82 34.89
C TYR A 788 3.66 14.38 33.65
N ARG A 789 3.78 15.06 32.51
CA ARG A 789 3.17 14.61 31.24
C ARG A 789 3.83 13.35 30.69
N LEU A 790 5.16 13.25 30.75
CA LEU A 790 5.86 12.01 30.37
C LEU A 790 5.50 10.84 31.29
N ALA A 791 5.38 11.07 32.59
CA ALA A 791 4.98 10.05 33.57
C ALA A 791 3.54 9.58 33.36
N THR A 792 2.58 10.50 33.18
CA THR A 792 1.17 10.15 32.95
C THR A 792 0.95 9.45 31.60
N VAL A 793 1.67 9.85 30.54
CA VAL A 793 1.66 9.13 29.25
C VAL A 793 2.24 7.73 29.42
N SER A 794 3.38 7.58 30.09
CA SER A 794 4.02 6.28 30.33
C SER A 794 3.12 5.33 31.16
N ALA A 795 2.44 5.85 32.19
CA ALA A 795 1.48 5.08 32.99
C ALA A 795 0.27 4.60 32.16
N GLY A 796 -0.29 5.49 31.32
CA GLY A 796 -1.37 5.10 30.39
C GLY A 796 -0.94 4.06 29.37
N ILE A 797 0.29 4.19 28.83
CA ILE A 797 0.87 3.20 27.92
C ILE A 797 1.14 1.86 28.64
N PHE A 798 1.58 1.86 29.89
CA PHE A 798 1.78 0.64 30.68
C PHE A 798 0.47 -0.12 30.92
N VAL A 799 -0.61 0.58 31.29
CA VAL A 799 -1.94 -0.05 31.43
C VAL A 799 -2.45 -0.57 30.08
N ALA A 800 -2.28 0.19 28.99
CA ALA A 800 -2.61 -0.26 27.64
C ALA A 800 -1.80 -1.51 27.23
N TRP A 801 -0.53 -1.58 27.60
CA TRP A 801 0.36 -2.72 27.35
C TRP A 801 -0.11 -3.99 28.06
N VAL A 802 -0.46 -3.90 29.35
CA VAL A 802 -1.05 -5.02 30.10
C VAL A 802 -2.30 -5.55 29.41
N TRP A 803 -3.23 -4.68 28.99
CA TRP A 803 -4.47 -5.07 28.30
C TRP A 803 -4.34 -5.39 26.81
N THR A 804 -3.17 -5.18 26.22
CA THR A 804 -2.83 -5.69 24.88
C THR A 804 -2.46 -7.17 24.95
N ILE A 805 -1.83 -7.59 26.05
CA ILE A 805 -1.40 -8.98 26.29
C ILE A 805 -2.51 -9.78 26.98
N PHE A 806 -3.15 -9.22 28.01
CA PHE A 806 -4.19 -9.88 28.80
C PHE A 806 -5.60 -9.70 28.19
N PRO A 807 -6.47 -10.73 28.16
CA PRO A 807 -6.25 -12.12 28.61
C PRO A 807 -5.54 -13.00 27.57
N TYR A 808 -5.54 -12.61 26.30
CA TYR A 808 -4.74 -13.23 25.23
C TYR A 808 -4.44 -12.18 24.14
N PRO A 809 -3.20 -12.07 23.64
CA PRO A 809 -2.87 -11.12 22.59
C PRO A 809 -3.49 -11.56 21.26
N ILE A 810 -3.97 -10.59 20.48
CA ILE A 810 -4.28 -10.82 19.06
C ILE A 810 -2.94 -10.73 18.32
N SER A 811 -2.36 -11.91 18.06
CA SER A 811 -1.04 -12.05 17.46
C SER A 811 -1.07 -11.70 15.97
N GLU A 812 -0.07 -10.94 15.49
CA GLU A 812 0.14 -10.66 14.07
C GLU A 812 0.38 -11.98 13.31
N HIS A 813 0.93 -13.02 13.97
CA HIS A 813 1.07 -14.36 13.38
C HIS A 813 -0.29 -14.93 12.95
N SER A 814 -1.32 -14.73 13.79
CA SER A 814 -2.67 -15.23 13.54
C SER A 814 -3.42 -14.42 12.49
N GLU A 815 -3.24 -13.09 12.49
CA GLU A 815 -3.84 -12.19 11.50
C GLU A 815 -3.18 -12.39 10.12
N LEU A 816 -1.84 -12.43 10.05
CA LEU A 816 -1.09 -12.72 8.83
C LEU A 816 -1.48 -14.07 8.22
N ARG A 817 -1.64 -15.12 9.03
CA ARG A 817 -2.11 -16.45 8.56
C ARG A 817 -3.54 -16.40 8.01
N ARG A 818 -4.47 -15.73 8.70
CA ARG A 818 -5.87 -15.63 8.25
C ARG A 818 -6.02 -14.79 6.99
N ASP A 819 -5.27 -13.70 6.89
CA ASP A 819 -5.30 -12.80 5.74
C ASP A 819 -4.57 -13.43 4.54
N LEU A 820 -3.56 -14.28 4.79
CA LEU A 820 -2.92 -15.11 3.76
C LEU A 820 -3.93 -16.10 3.17
N GLY A 821 -4.66 -16.84 4.02
CA GLY A 821 -5.75 -17.71 3.57
C GLY A 821 -6.81 -16.93 2.77
N SER A 822 -7.22 -15.76 3.26
CA SER A 822 -8.16 -14.89 2.55
C SER A 822 -7.65 -14.42 1.18
N SER A 823 -6.34 -14.18 1.06
CA SER A 823 -5.67 -13.80 -0.18
C SER A 823 -5.57 -14.97 -1.17
N LEU A 824 -5.34 -16.19 -0.69
CA LEU A 824 -5.39 -17.42 -1.49
C LEU A 824 -6.81 -17.69 -2.02
N TYR A 825 -7.85 -17.48 -1.21
CA TYR A 825 -9.24 -17.57 -1.69
C TYR A 825 -9.54 -16.52 -2.77
N LEU A 826 -9.05 -15.29 -2.58
CA LEU A 826 -9.22 -14.24 -3.57
C LEU A 826 -8.45 -14.53 -4.86
N LEU A 827 -7.28 -15.18 -4.76
CA LEU A 827 -6.50 -15.65 -5.90
C LEU A 827 -7.21 -16.75 -6.68
N ALA A 828 -7.80 -17.75 -6.02
CA ALA A 828 -8.63 -18.77 -6.66
C ALA A 828 -9.78 -18.16 -7.47
N ASN A 829 -10.48 -17.20 -6.85
CA ASN A 829 -11.54 -16.42 -7.49
C ASN A 829 -11.05 -15.59 -8.68
N TYR A 830 -9.88 -14.94 -8.55
CA TYR A 830 -9.27 -14.19 -9.64
C TYR A 830 -8.91 -15.07 -10.82
N TYR A 831 -8.24 -16.20 -10.55
CA TYR A 831 -7.81 -17.16 -11.55
C TYR A 831 -9.00 -17.76 -12.31
N SER A 832 -10.06 -18.18 -11.59
CA SER A 832 -11.30 -18.68 -12.20
C SER A 832 -11.93 -17.66 -13.17
N VAL A 833 -12.07 -16.40 -12.73
CA VAL A 833 -12.59 -15.30 -13.57
C VAL A 833 -11.68 -15.02 -14.77
N VAL A 834 -10.36 -15.07 -14.59
CA VAL A 834 -9.36 -14.90 -15.66
C VAL A 834 -9.51 -15.99 -16.70
N VAL A 835 -9.54 -17.27 -16.30
CA VAL A 835 -9.58 -18.37 -17.27
C VAL A 835 -10.92 -18.44 -17.98
N GLU A 836 -12.03 -18.13 -17.32
CA GLU A 836 -13.33 -18.02 -18.00
C GLU A 836 -13.32 -16.86 -19.03
N THR A 837 -12.73 -15.71 -18.67
CA THR A 837 -12.55 -14.58 -19.60
C THR A 837 -11.71 -14.98 -20.82
N VAL A 838 -10.63 -15.75 -20.60
CA VAL A 838 -9.76 -16.27 -21.66
C VAL A 838 -10.51 -17.27 -22.54
N LYS A 839 -11.25 -18.21 -21.94
CA LYS A 839 -12.04 -19.24 -22.63
C LYS A 839 -13.07 -18.62 -23.58
N LEU A 840 -13.81 -17.61 -23.12
CA LEU A 840 -14.80 -16.88 -23.91
C LEU A 840 -14.17 -16.08 -25.07
N ARG A 841 -13.01 -15.45 -24.86
CA ARG A 841 -12.31 -14.70 -25.92
C ARG A 841 -11.66 -15.61 -26.96
N VAL A 842 -11.06 -16.71 -26.52
CA VAL A 842 -10.47 -17.70 -27.43
C VAL A 842 -11.56 -18.37 -28.26
N ARG A 843 -12.67 -18.84 -27.66
CA ARG A 843 -13.78 -19.50 -28.40
C ARG A 843 -14.51 -18.59 -29.39
N GLY A 844 -14.46 -17.27 -29.16
CA GLY A 844 -15.12 -16.22 -29.95
C GLY A 844 -16.38 -15.64 -29.28
N ASP A 845 -17.02 -16.41 -28.40
CA ASP A 845 -18.30 -16.15 -27.72
C ASP A 845 -18.37 -14.76 -27.03
N PHE A 846 -17.22 -14.17 -26.68
CA PHE A 846 -17.10 -12.86 -26.03
C PHE A 846 -17.79 -11.71 -26.78
N GLN A 847 -17.86 -11.75 -28.12
CA GLN A 847 -18.47 -10.66 -28.91
C GLN A 847 -20.00 -10.69 -28.89
N GLU A 848 -20.59 -11.90 -28.94
CA GLU A 848 -22.02 -12.12 -28.76
C GLU A 848 -22.46 -11.72 -27.34
N LEU A 849 -21.65 -12.06 -26.34
CA LEU A 849 -21.84 -11.62 -24.94
C LEU A 849 -21.68 -10.10 -24.75
N ASN A 850 -21.02 -9.38 -25.67
CA ASN A 850 -20.94 -7.92 -25.67
C ASN A 850 -22.10 -7.23 -26.40
N ALA A 851 -22.86 -7.94 -27.23
CA ALA A 851 -24.02 -7.40 -27.96
C ALA A 851 -25.27 -7.21 -27.07
N PHE A 852 -25.27 -7.77 -25.86
CA PHE A 852 -26.33 -7.58 -24.87
C PHE A 852 -26.39 -6.13 -24.34
N ASP A 853 -27.62 -5.67 -24.09
CA ASP A 853 -27.96 -4.32 -23.64
C ASP A 853 -27.19 -3.87 -22.37
N GLU A 854 -26.92 -2.57 -22.26
CA GLU A 854 -25.92 -2.00 -21.34
C GLU A 854 -26.15 -2.35 -19.87
N GLY A 855 -27.40 -2.55 -19.46
CA GLY A 855 -27.77 -2.92 -18.08
C GLY A 855 -27.47 -4.37 -17.69
N HIS A 856 -27.42 -5.28 -18.67
CA HIS A 856 -27.33 -6.73 -18.43
C HIS A 856 -26.12 -7.42 -19.08
N ASN A 857 -25.32 -6.68 -19.86
CA ASN A 857 -24.13 -7.16 -20.58
C ASN A 857 -23.19 -8.02 -19.69
N PRO A 858 -23.12 -9.35 -19.91
CA PRO A 858 -22.34 -10.26 -19.07
C PRO A 858 -20.83 -10.07 -19.23
N ALA A 859 -20.35 -9.67 -20.42
CA ALA A 859 -18.93 -9.42 -20.66
C ALA A 859 -18.43 -8.18 -19.89
N LYS A 860 -19.17 -7.06 -19.92
CA LYS A 860 -18.91 -5.87 -19.08
C LYS A 860 -18.95 -6.22 -17.59
N LYS A 861 -19.85 -7.11 -17.16
CA LYS A 861 -19.94 -7.59 -15.78
C LYS A 861 -18.71 -8.43 -15.38
N LEU A 862 -18.30 -9.38 -16.22
CA LEU A 862 -17.12 -10.23 -16.00
C LEU A 862 -15.82 -9.40 -15.93
N GLU A 863 -15.65 -8.47 -16.87
CA GLU A 863 -14.53 -7.53 -16.87
C GLU A 863 -14.50 -6.68 -15.58
N LYS A 864 -15.66 -6.18 -15.13
CA LYS A 864 -15.77 -5.45 -13.86
C LYS A 864 -15.43 -6.31 -12.64
N ILE A 865 -15.82 -7.59 -12.62
CA ILE A 865 -15.43 -8.54 -11.55
C ILE A 865 -13.91 -8.70 -11.54
N ARG A 866 -13.32 -9.06 -12.70
CA ARG A 866 -11.87 -9.19 -12.91
C ARG A 866 -11.11 -7.97 -12.39
N GLN A 867 -11.60 -6.78 -12.74
CA GLN A 867 -10.99 -5.52 -12.34
C GLN A 867 -11.05 -5.27 -10.83
N THR A 868 -12.18 -5.61 -10.19
CA THR A 868 -12.42 -5.41 -8.76
C THR A 868 -11.60 -6.38 -7.92
N VAL A 869 -11.59 -7.66 -8.31
CA VAL A 869 -10.82 -8.72 -7.64
C VAL A 869 -9.32 -8.43 -7.71
N PHE A 870 -8.80 -8.05 -8.88
CA PHE A 870 -7.40 -7.62 -9.02
C PHE A 870 -7.01 -6.49 -8.05
N SER A 871 -7.80 -5.41 -8.00
CA SER A 871 -7.52 -4.28 -7.10
C SER A 871 -7.52 -4.71 -5.63
N LYS A 872 -8.45 -5.60 -5.23
CA LYS A 872 -8.48 -6.18 -3.88
C LYS A 872 -7.26 -7.06 -3.59
N SER A 873 -6.83 -7.91 -4.54
CA SER A 873 -5.64 -8.76 -4.37
C SER A 873 -4.38 -7.94 -4.15
N VAL A 874 -4.16 -6.88 -4.95
CA VAL A 874 -3.01 -5.97 -4.78
C VAL A 874 -3.02 -5.28 -3.42
N LEU A 875 -4.20 -4.83 -2.94
CA LEU A 875 -4.35 -4.23 -1.61
C LEU A 875 -4.07 -5.25 -0.48
N LEU A 876 -4.56 -6.48 -0.59
CA LEU A 876 -4.29 -7.53 0.41
C LEU A 876 -2.81 -7.88 0.48
N ILE A 877 -2.14 -8.08 -0.67
CA ILE A 877 -0.69 -8.35 -0.74
C ILE A 877 0.11 -7.21 -0.06
N GLN A 878 -0.26 -5.95 -0.29
CA GLN A 878 0.40 -4.81 0.34
C GLN A 878 0.19 -4.78 1.86
N GLY A 879 -0.98 -5.19 2.34
CA GLY A 879 -1.28 -5.37 3.75
C GLY A 879 -0.50 -6.52 4.38
N LEU A 880 -0.43 -7.69 3.75
CA LEU A 880 0.37 -8.83 4.19
C LEU A 880 1.85 -8.46 4.37
N ARG A 881 2.43 -7.68 3.43
CA ARG A 881 3.78 -7.12 3.57
C ARG A 881 3.92 -6.16 4.76
N THR A 882 2.86 -5.42 5.08
CA THR A 882 2.83 -4.50 6.21
C THR A 882 2.79 -5.28 7.53
N HIS A 883 1.95 -6.30 7.65
CA HIS A 883 1.91 -7.22 8.79
C HIS A 883 3.23 -7.99 8.96
N SER A 884 3.82 -8.55 7.89
CA SER A 884 5.18 -9.14 7.91
C SER A 884 6.23 -8.16 8.44
N GLY A 885 6.11 -6.87 8.09
CA GLY A 885 6.93 -5.79 8.61
C GLY A 885 6.75 -5.49 10.11
N PHE A 886 5.60 -5.82 10.70
CA PHE A 886 5.32 -5.62 12.13
C PHE A 886 5.69 -6.81 13.02
N LEU A 887 5.80 -8.04 12.47
CA LEU A 887 6.22 -9.25 13.19
C LEU A 887 7.46 -9.05 14.09
N GLN A 888 8.42 -8.23 13.65
CA GLN A 888 9.66 -7.95 14.38
C GLN A 888 9.48 -7.16 15.69
N TYR A 889 8.29 -6.63 15.98
CA TYR A 889 7.94 -5.89 17.20
C TYR A 889 6.96 -6.63 18.11
N GLU A 890 6.50 -7.83 17.71
CA GLU A 890 5.69 -8.68 18.56
C GLU A 890 6.57 -9.45 19.56
N VAL A 891 6.06 -9.68 20.77
CA VAL A 891 6.71 -10.58 21.73
C VAL A 891 6.49 -12.02 21.25
N PRO A 892 7.54 -12.81 20.95
CA PRO A 892 7.36 -14.16 20.43
C PRO A 892 6.88 -15.11 21.54
N ILE A 893 5.56 -15.31 21.60
CA ILE A 893 4.95 -16.31 22.49
C ILE A 893 4.88 -17.64 21.72
N GLY A 894 5.83 -18.54 21.99
CA GLY A 894 5.92 -19.86 21.37
C GLY A 894 7.20 -20.06 20.56
N GLY A 895 7.13 -20.95 19.57
CA GLY A 895 8.25 -21.25 18.66
C GLY A 895 8.60 -20.09 17.72
N ARG A 896 9.74 -20.21 17.02
CA ARG A 896 10.14 -19.23 16.00
C ARG A 896 9.14 -19.20 14.85
N PHE A 897 8.60 -18.02 14.53
CA PHE A 897 7.67 -17.86 13.41
C PHE A 897 8.41 -17.98 12.07
N PRO A 898 7.94 -18.79 11.09
CA PRO A 898 8.61 -19.03 9.81
C PRO A 898 8.40 -17.87 8.83
N ARG A 899 8.83 -16.67 9.21
CA ARG A 899 8.61 -15.42 8.45
C ARG A 899 9.06 -15.53 6.99
N GLN A 900 10.19 -16.19 6.74
CA GLN A 900 10.72 -16.37 5.39
C GLN A 900 9.73 -17.14 4.50
N ASN A 901 9.13 -18.23 5.00
CA ASN A 901 8.14 -19.02 4.26
C ASN A 901 6.90 -18.19 3.94
N TYR A 902 6.39 -17.39 4.90
CA TYR A 902 5.31 -16.44 4.63
C TYR A 902 5.68 -15.41 3.55
N ASP A 903 6.88 -14.82 3.62
CA ASP A 903 7.36 -13.87 2.61
C ASP A 903 7.56 -14.55 1.23
N ARG A 904 7.99 -15.83 1.17
CA ARG A 904 8.01 -16.65 -0.07
C ARG A 904 6.60 -16.79 -0.65
N ILE A 905 5.63 -17.23 0.16
CA ILE A 905 4.23 -17.41 -0.26
C ILE A 905 3.61 -16.09 -0.75
N ILE A 906 3.83 -14.98 -0.04
CA ILE A 906 3.32 -13.65 -0.43
C ILE A 906 3.83 -13.24 -1.81
N ASN A 907 5.09 -13.51 -2.11
CA ASN A 907 5.66 -13.23 -3.43
C ASN A 907 5.06 -14.13 -4.51
N ARG A 908 4.96 -15.46 -4.29
CA ARG A 908 4.27 -16.36 -5.24
C ARG A 908 2.82 -15.97 -5.52
N ILE A 909 2.08 -15.53 -4.50
CA ILE A 909 0.71 -15.01 -4.68
C ILE A 909 0.72 -13.79 -5.60
N GLN A 910 1.67 -12.85 -5.44
CA GLN A 910 1.80 -11.72 -6.35
C GLN A 910 2.16 -12.16 -7.77
N ASP A 911 3.07 -13.12 -7.93
CA ASP A 911 3.52 -13.59 -9.23
C ASP A 911 2.38 -14.30 -9.98
N ILE A 912 1.61 -15.18 -9.33
CA ILE A 912 0.39 -15.78 -9.91
C ILE A 912 -0.63 -14.69 -10.31
N VAL A 913 -0.84 -13.63 -9.50
CA VAL A 913 -1.70 -12.50 -9.88
C VAL A 913 -1.16 -11.80 -11.14
N ASN A 914 0.15 -11.56 -11.22
CA ASN A 914 0.78 -10.91 -12.37
C ASN A 914 0.60 -11.77 -13.64
N PHE A 915 0.99 -13.05 -13.61
CA PHE A 915 0.87 -13.95 -14.76
C PHE A 915 -0.59 -14.22 -15.15
N ALA A 916 -1.53 -14.32 -14.20
CA ALA A 916 -2.96 -14.43 -14.51
C ALA A 916 -3.49 -13.13 -15.15
N SER A 917 -3.03 -11.96 -14.69
CA SER A 917 -3.40 -10.69 -15.31
C SER A 917 -2.87 -10.57 -16.74
N LEU A 918 -1.65 -11.10 -16.99
CA LEU A 918 -1.02 -11.13 -18.30
C LEU A 918 -1.67 -12.14 -19.26
N LEU A 919 -2.00 -13.34 -18.79
CA LEU A 919 -2.79 -14.34 -19.50
C LEU A 919 -4.13 -13.73 -19.97
N SER A 920 -4.76 -12.94 -19.10
CA SER A 920 -6.01 -12.23 -19.37
C SER A 920 -5.83 -10.94 -20.19
N TYR A 921 -4.60 -10.49 -20.41
CA TYR A 921 -4.26 -9.37 -21.30
C TYR A 921 -3.98 -9.92 -22.70
N ALA A 922 -3.09 -10.89 -22.84
CA ALA A 922 -2.77 -11.56 -24.09
C ALA A 922 -4.01 -12.16 -24.80
N SER A 923 -4.99 -12.64 -24.03
CA SER A 923 -6.24 -13.16 -24.60
C SER A 923 -7.12 -12.11 -25.30
N GLN A 924 -6.83 -10.81 -25.18
CA GLN A 924 -7.56 -9.74 -25.85
C GLN A 924 -7.32 -9.76 -27.38
N THR A 925 -6.11 -10.08 -27.82
CA THR A 925 -5.75 -10.15 -29.25
C THR A 925 -6.66 -11.11 -30.04
N PHE A 926 -7.12 -12.22 -29.44
CA PHE A 926 -8.06 -13.16 -30.08
C PHE A 926 -9.48 -12.59 -30.30
N SER A 927 -9.84 -11.55 -29.53
CA SER A 927 -11.07 -10.78 -29.74
C SER A 927 -10.86 -9.67 -30.76
N ASP A 928 -9.70 -9.01 -30.75
CA ASP A 928 -9.42 -7.91 -31.68
C ASP A 928 -9.28 -8.39 -33.13
N MET A 929 -8.72 -9.58 -33.34
CA MET A 929 -8.66 -10.27 -34.64
C MET A 929 -10.03 -10.70 -35.21
N ARG A 930 -11.13 -10.64 -34.43
CA ARG A 930 -12.50 -10.95 -34.90
C ARG A 930 -13.21 -9.72 -35.50
N ASN A 931 -12.62 -8.52 -35.47
CA ASN A 931 -13.32 -7.29 -35.88
C ASN A 931 -13.60 -7.24 -37.40
N PRO A 932 -14.86 -7.37 -37.85
CA PRO A 932 -15.19 -7.53 -39.28
C PRO A 932 -15.05 -6.25 -40.12
N GLY A 933 -14.66 -5.14 -39.49
CA GLY A 933 -14.51 -3.82 -40.12
C GLY A 933 -13.07 -3.36 -40.34
N LYS A 934 -12.07 -4.22 -40.13
CA LYS A 934 -10.66 -3.90 -40.44
C LYS A 934 -10.06 -4.75 -41.55
N ASP A 935 -10.18 -6.08 -41.45
CA ASP A 935 -9.76 -7.00 -42.51
C ASP A 935 -10.78 -8.15 -42.62
N GLY A 936 -11.29 -8.39 -43.83
CA GLY A 936 -12.47 -9.25 -44.07
C GLY A 936 -12.21 -10.77 -44.04
N SER A 937 -11.11 -11.23 -43.43
CA SER A 937 -10.73 -12.64 -43.36
C SER A 937 -10.15 -12.97 -41.98
N GLU A 938 -10.85 -13.81 -41.22
CA GLU A 938 -10.25 -14.41 -40.02
C GLU A 938 -9.11 -15.34 -40.45
N SER A 939 -7.91 -15.21 -39.87
CA SER A 939 -6.78 -16.05 -40.29
C SER A 939 -7.14 -17.53 -40.12
N GLN A 940 -6.77 -18.35 -41.12
CA GLN A 940 -7.10 -19.78 -41.10
C GLN A 940 -6.55 -20.45 -39.84
N TRP A 941 -5.33 -20.07 -39.42
CA TRP A 941 -4.72 -20.48 -38.16
C TRP A 941 -5.58 -20.15 -36.93
N LEU A 942 -6.20 -18.97 -36.87
CA LEU A 942 -7.09 -18.60 -35.75
C LEU A 942 -8.33 -19.51 -35.71
N ASN A 943 -8.87 -19.89 -36.86
CA ASN A 943 -10.02 -20.79 -36.95
C ASN A 943 -9.67 -22.24 -36.62
N ASP A 944 -8.53 -22.74 -37.09
CA ASP A 944 -8.01 -24.06 -36.72
C ASP A 944 -7.67 -24.10 -35.22
N PHE A 945 -6.97 -23.09 -34.69
CA PHE A 945 -6.70 -22.94 -33.26
C PHE A 945 -7.99 -22.91 -32.43
N ARG A 946 -9.02 -22.17 -32.86
CA ARG A 946 -10.34 -22.12 -32.19
C ARG A 946 -11.02 -23.48 -32.14
N ARG A 947 -10.97 -24.24 -33.24
CA ARG A 947 -11.52 -25.61 -33.29
C ARG A 947 -10.79 -26.52 -32.31
N LEU A 948 -9.45 -26.52 -32.36
CA LEU A 948 -8.61 -27.31 -31.47
C LEU A 948 -8.81 -26.92 -29.99
N MET A 949 -9.03 -25.64 -29.67
CA MET A 949 -9.35 -25.16 -28.31
C MET A 949 -10.78 -25.45 -27.84
N LYS A 950 -11.71 -25.81 -28.75
CA LYS A 950 -13.03 -26.36 -28.38
C LYS A 950 -12.93 -27.84 -28.04
N GLU A 951 -12.10 -28.58 -28.76
CA GLU A 951 -11.83 -30.01 -28.55
C GLU A 951 -10.92 -30.26 -27.32
N ALA A 952 -9.90 -29.41 -27.10
CA ALA A 952 -9.02 -29.42 -25.93
C ALA A 952 -9.62 -28.61 -24.76
N ASP A 953 -10.68 -29.13 -24.11
CA ASP A 953 -11.31 -28.44 -22.99
C ASP A 953 -10.30 -28.10 -21.87
N MET A 954 -10.14 -26.81 -21.57
CA MET A 954 -9.18 -26.32 -20.59
C MET A 954 -9.66 -26.64 -19.16
N THR A 955 -9.00 -27.58 -18.48
CA THR A 955 -9.28 -28.00 -17.10
C THR A 955 -8.77 -27.00 -16.04
N SER A 956 -9.33 -25.78 -16.05
CA SER A 956 -9.03 -24.72 -15.06
C SER A 956 -9.49 -25.01 -13.63
N LYS A 957 -10.27 -26.09 -13.47
CA LYS A 957 -10.96 -26.45 -12.22
C LYS A 957 -9.99 -26.93 -11.15
N GLU A 958 -8.96 -27.69 -11.52
CA GLU A 958 -7.98 -28.26 -10.58
C GLU A 958 -7.20 -27.16 -9.84
N PHE A 959 -6.64 -26.18 -10.57
CA PHE A 959 -5.98 -25.01 -9.98
C PHE A 959 -6.89 -24.22 -9.03
N THR A 960 -8.15 -24.00 -9.41
CA THR A 960 -9.11 -23.25 -8.59
C THR A 960 -9.47 -24.01 -7.31
N THR A 961 -9.68 -25.32 -7.40
CA THR A 961 -9.94 -26.20 -6.25
C THR A 961 -8.72 -26.27 -5.33
N LEU A 962 -7.51 -26.43 -5.89
CA LEU A 962 -6.27 -26.48 -5.12
C LEU A 962 -6.04 -25.18 -4.35
N LEU A 963 -6.14 -24.02 -5.00
CA LEU A 963 -6.00 -22.71 -4.31
C LEU A 963 -7.07 -22.51 -3.23
N SER A 964 -8.28 -23.01 -3.43
CA SER A 964 -9.36 -22.97 -2.43
C SER A 964 -9.08 -23.89 -1.23
N LEU A 965 -8.47 -25.06 -1.46
CA LEU A 965 -8.08 -26.01 -0.42
C LEU A 965 -6.86 -25.52 0.37
N LEU A 966 -5.84 -24.99 -0.32
CA LEU A 966 -4.69 -24.30 0.29
C LEU A 966 -5.17 -23.12 1.16
N SER A 967 -6.11 -22.33 0.65
CA SER A 967 -6.77 -21.27 1.44
C SER A 967 -7.45 -21.81 2.69
N ALA A 968 -8.21 -22.90 2.58
CA ALA A 968 -8.95 -23.48 3.70
C ALA A 968 -7.99 -24.00 4.77
N SER A 969 -6.96 -24.76 4.39
CA SER A 969 -5.94 -25.31 5.29
C SER A 969 -5.12 -24.22 5.98
N VAL A 970 -4.66 -23.19 5.25
CA VAL A 970 -3.94 -22.05 5.85
C VAL A 970 -4.86 -21.27 6.80
N ALA A 971 -6.13 -21.04 6.45
CA ALA A 971 -7.07 -20.28 7.28
C ALA A 971 -7.52 -21.05 8.54
N SER A 972 -7.74 -22.36 8.46
CA SER A 972 -8.10 -23.20 9.60
C SER A 972 -6.89 -23.58 10.46
N GLY A 973 -5.69 -23.63 9.87
CA GLY A 973 -4.49 -24.19 10.49
C GLY A 973 -4.50 -25.73 10.50
N GLN A 974 -5.35 -26.35 9.69
CA GLN A 974 -5.40 -27.81 9.55
C GLN A 974 -4.40 -28.29 8.48
N PRO A 975 -3.78 -29.47 8.68
CA PRO A 975 -2.94 -30.10 7.67
C PRO A 975 -3.70 -30.34 6.36
N LEU A 976 -2.95 -30.36 5.25
CA LEU A 976 -3.49 -30.63 3.93
C LEU A 976 -3.96 -32.10 3.81
N PRO A 977 -5.05 -32.40 3.08
CA PRO A 977 -5.44 -33.79 2.76
C PRO A 977 -4.29 -34.60 2.14
N PRO A 978 -4.23 -35.92 2.39
CA PRO A 978 -3.14 -36.75 1.88
C PRO A 978 -3.22 -36.92 0.36
N TYR A 979 -2.08 -37.23 -0.24
CA TYR A 979 -1.91 -37.48 -1.67
C TYR A 979 -2.27 -36.28 -2.56
N LEU A 980 -2.17 -35.07 -2.00
CA LEU A 980 -2.36 -33.84 -2.77
C LEU A 980 -1.22 -33.68 -3.77
N GLN A 981 -1.50 -33.98 -5.03
CA GLN A 981 -0.58 -33.77 -6.14
C GLN A 981 -0.75 -32.37 -6.74
N PRO A 982 0.35 -31.73 -7.18
CA PRO A 982 0.25 -30.53 -8.00
C PRO A 982 -0.44 -30.92 -9.33
N PRO A 983 -1.34 -30.08 -9.87
CA PRO A 983 -1.94 -30.31 -11.18
C PRO A 983 -0.85 -30.41 -12.25
N GLU A 984 -1.04 -31.31 -13.23
CA GLU A 984 -0.04 -31.51 -14.28
C GLU A 984 0.22 -30.21 -15.05
N PRO A 985 1.50 -29.89 -15.36
CA PRO A 985 1.82 -28.68 -16.11
C PRO A 985 1.15 -28.72 -17.48
N TYR A 986 0.27 -27.76 -17.76
CA TYR A 986 -0.63 -27.80 -18.92
C TYR A 986 0.13 -27.79 -20.25
N ARG A 987 0.33 -28.99 -20.82
CA ARG A 987 1.04 -29.24 -22.09
C ARG A 987 0.19 -28.85 -23.30
N LEU A 988 -0.40 -27.66 -23.29
CA LEU A 988 -1.25 -27.17 -24.38
C LEU A 988 -0.57 -27.26 -25.74
N SER A 989 0.70 -26.89 -25.82
CA SER A 989 1.50 -26.99 -27.04
C SER A 989 1.61 -28.42 -27.57
N ALA A 990 1.89 -29.40 -26.71
CA ALA A 990 1.96 -30.81 -27.09
C ALA A 990 0.58 -31.40 -27.44
N LYS A 991 -0.48 -30.96 -26.75
CA LYS A 991 -1.85 -31.39 -27.03
C LYS A 991 -2.34 -30.83 -28.36
N LEU A 992 -2.09 -29.54 -28.64
CA LEU A 992 -2.37 -28.93 -29.95
C LEU A 992 -1.56 -29.60 -31.06
N GLU A 993 -0.28 -29.91 -30.83
CA GLU A 993 0.56 -30.63 -31.79
C GLU A 993 0.11 -32.07 -32.05
N SER A 994 -0.44 -32.75 -31.04
CA SER A 994 -1.02 -34.10 -31.22
C SER A 994 -2.32 -34.10 -32.04
N LEU A 995 -2.98 -32.94 -32.15
CA LEU A 995 -4.19 -32.75 -32.96
C LEU A 995 -3.87 -32.19 -34.35
N ASP A 996 -2.91 -31.25 -34.44
CA ASP A 996 -2.29 -30.81 -35.69
C ASP A 996 -0.82 -30.40 -35.48
N SER A 997 0.10 -31.12 -36.14
CA SER A 997 1.53 -30.81 -36.12
C SER A 997 1.92 -29.50 -36.82
N LYS A 998 1.04 -28.92 -37.65
CA LYS A 998 1.28 -27.69 -38.44
C LYS A 998 0.89 -26.41 -37.69
N ILE A 999 -0.06 -26.46 -36.75
CA ILE A 999 -0.52 -25.30 -35.96
C ILE A 999 0.60 -24.57 -35.19
N LEU A 1000 1.70 -25.28 -34.87
CA LEU A 1000 2.90 -24.73 -34.23
C LEU A 1000 4.14 -24.75 -35.15
N SER A 1001 3.93 -24.49 -36.45
CA SER A 1001 4.99 -24.38 -37.47
C SER A 1001 5.51 -22.95 -37.66
N VAL A 1002 6.71 -22.84 -38.26
CA VAL A 1002 7.37 -21.56 -38.58
C VAL A 1002 6.51 -20.62 -39.43
N ARG A 1003 5.59 -21.18 -40.24
CA ARG A 1003 4.65 -20.44 -41.11
C ARG A 1003 3.80 -19.41 -40.34
N HIS A 1004 3.39 -19.73 -39.13
CA HIS A 1004 2.48 -18.89 -38.32
C HIS A 1004 3.20 -17.93 -37.37
N MET A 1005 4.54 -17.91 -37.34
CA MET A 1005 5.31 -17.13 -36.36
C MET A 1005 5.08 -15.62 -36.43
N ALA A 1006 4.76 -15.08 -37.61
CA ALA A 1006 4.45 -13.67 -37.79
C ALA A 1006 3.08 -13.27 -37.20
N GLU A 1007 2.10 -14.20 -37.15
CA GLU A 1007 0.72 -13.91 -36.79
C GLU A 1007 0.60 -13.31 -35.37
N PRO A 1008 -0.18 -12.23 -35.15
CA PRO A 1008 -0.40 -11.66 -33.83
C PRO A 1008 -0.97 -12.67 -32.83
N GLY A 1009 -1.84 -13.57 -33.29
CA GLY A 1009 -2.41 -14.65 -32.48
C GLY A 1009 -1.37 -15.66 -31.99
N PHE A 1010 -0.33 -15.95 -32.79
CA PHE A 1010 0.75 -16.86 -32.40
C PHE A 1010 1.63 -16.27 -31.31
N ALA A 1011 1.94 -14.97 -31.40
CA ALA A 1011 2.67 -14.25 -30.34
C ALA A 1011 1.85 -14.15 -29.05
N ALA A 1012 0.55 -13.85 -29.15
CA ALA A 1012 -0.37 -13.87 -28.01
C ALA A 1012 -0.46 -15.27 -27.36
N PHE A 1013 -0.50 -16.34 -28.17
CA PHE A 1013 -0.45 -17.72 -27.70
C PHE A 1013 0.85 -18.05 -26.95
N ALA A 1014 2.01 -17.62 -27.46
CA ALA A 1014 3.30 -17.80 -26.78
C ALA A 1014 3.29 -17.14 -25.38
N VAL A 1015 2.74 -15.93 -25.27
CA VAL A 1015 2.57 -15.23 -23.98
C VAL A 1015 1.62 -15.97 -23.05
N MET A 1016 0.51 -16.49 -23.56
CA MET A 1016 -0.43 -17.32 -22.79
C MET A 1016 0.23 -18.61 -22.28
N GLN A 1017 1.04 -19.27 -23.11
CA GLN A 1017 1.70 -20.53 -22.75
C GLN A 1017 2.79 -20.32 -21.69
N ILE A 1018 3.63 -19.29 -21.81
CA ILE A 1018 4.61 -18.93 -20.77
C ILE A 1018 3.90 -18.58 -19.47
N SER A 1019 2.84 -17.76 -19.54
CA SER A 1019 2.07 -17.37 -18.34
C SER A 1019 1.43 -18.58 -17.66
N THR A 1020 0.87 -19.51 -18.43
CA THR A 1020 0.24 -20.73 -17.89
C THR A 1020 1.26 -21.67 -17.27
N LYS A 1021 2.45 -21.83 -17.89
CA LYS A 1021 3.55 -22.59 -17.28
C LYS A 1021 3.98 -21.98 -15.95
N CYS A 1022 4.28 -20.68 -15.93
CA CYS A 1022 4.72 -19.96 -14.72
C CYS A 1022 3.71 -20.07 -13.57
N ILE A 1023 2.40 -19.98 -13.87
CA ILE A 1023 1.34 -20.20 -12.86
C ILE A 1023 1.35 -21.63 -12.34
N GLY A 1024 1.58 -22.63 -13.20
CA GLY A 1024 1.71 -24.04 -12.79
C GLY A 1024 2.89 -24.26 -11.86
N ASP A 1025 4.06 -23.74 -12.23
CA ASP A 1025 5.29 -23.84 -11.46
C ASP A 1025 5.15 -23.13 -10.10
N ASP A 1026 4.57 -21.92 -10.08
CA ASP A 1026 4.27 -21.18 -8.86
C ASP A 1026 3.29 -21.92 -7.96
N ILE A 1027 2.25 -22.56 -8.51
CA ILE A 1027 1.25 -23.30 -7.72
C ILE A 1027 1.83 -24.62 -7.18
N LYS A 1028 2.69 -25.31 -7.94
CA LYS A 1028 3.43 -26.49 -7.46
C LYS A 1028 4.33 -26.12 -6.27
N ALA A 1029 5.07 -25.02 -6.38
CA ALA A 1029 5.98 -24.58 -5.34
C ALA A 1029 5.25 -23.91 -4.15
N LEU A 1030 4.11 -23.27 -4.39
CA LEU A 1030 3.17 -22.80 -3.37
C LEU A 1030 2.58 -23.96 -2.55
N LEU A 1031 2.23 -25.07 -3.20
CA LEU A 1031 1.81 -26.29 -2.53
C LEU A 1031 2.93 -26.84 -1.64
N ALA A 1032 4.19 -26.84 -2.09
CA ALA A 1032 5.34 -27.24 -1.27
C ALA A 1032 5.55 -26.31 -0.06
N ASP A 1033 5.57 -24.98 -0.27
CA ASP A 1033 5.70 -23.98 0.80
C ASP A 1033 4.56 -24.08 1.85
N ILE A 1034 3.34 -24.44 1.43
CA ILE A 1034 2.20 -24.62 2.34
C ILE A 1034 2.23 -26.01 3.00
N LYS A 1035 2.67 -27.09 2.34
CA LYS A 1035 2.93 -28.39 2.98
C LYS A 1035 3.98 -28.26 4.08
N GLU A 1036 5.04 -27.48 3.86
CA GLU A 1036 6.04 -27.14 4.89
C GLU A 1036 5.42 -26.36 6.08
N LEU A 1037 4.39 -25.54 5.82
CA LEU A 1037 3.77 -24.66 6.82
C LEU A 1037 2.67 -25.32 7.67
N VAL A 1038 1.81 -26.16 7.08
CA VAL A 1038 0.66 -26.78 7.78
C VAL A 1038 0.75 -28.30 7.91
N GLY A 1039 1.71 -28.93 7.24
CA GLY A 1039 1.81 -30.39 7.16
C GLY A 1039 0.82 -31.03 6.18
N GLU A 1040 0.93 -32.34 6.02
CA GLU A 1040 0.01 -33.19 5.27
C GLU A 1040 -0.55 -34.28 6.20
N LEU A 1041 -1.78 -34.71 5.96
CA LEU A 1041 -2.51 -35.73 6.72
C LEU A 1041 -2.00 -37.15 6.41
N ASP A 1042 -0.70 -37.36 6.59
CA ASP A 1042 -0.09 -38.67 6.43
C ASP A 1042 -0.10 -39.46 7.76
N PHE A 1043 -0.53 -40.71 7.68
CA PHE A 1043 -0.52 -41.69 8.77
C PHE A 1043 0.52 -42.81 8.51
N SER A 1044 1.31 -42.70 7.43
CA SER A 1044 2.39 -43.64 7.14
C SER A 1044 3.48 -43.55 8.20
N PHE A 1045 3.70 -44.66 8.92
CA PHE A 1045 4.73 -44.72 9.96
C PHE A 1045 6.11 -44.91 9.32
N HIS A 1046 7.02 -43.98 9.57
CA HIS A 1046 8.44 -44.16 9.32
C HIS A 1046 9.20 -44.12 10.65
N VAL A 1047 9.76 -45.26 11.03
CA VAL A 1047 10.57 -45.38 12.25
C VAL A 1047 11.94 -44.77 11.97
N VAL A 1048 12.08 -43.49 12.27
CA VAL A 1048 13.38 -42.81 12.25
C VAL A 1048 14.19 -43.33 13.43
N SER A 1049 15.08 -44.31 13.17
CA SER A 1049 16.05 -44.79 14.15
C SER A 1049 16.98 -43.65 14.56
N THR A 1050 17.04 -43.35 15.85
CA THR A 1050 17.81 -42.23 16.42
C THR A 1050 19.33 -42.48 16.47
N GLN A 1051 19.85 -43.50 15.77
CA GLN A 1051 21.28 -43.82 15.73
C GLN A 1051 22.07 -43.14 14.60
N ASP A 1052 21.42 -42.75 13.48
CA ASP A 1052 22.12 -42.20 12.30
C ASP A 1052 22.07 -40.66 12.18
N SER A 1053 21.58 -39.95 13.21
CA SER A 1053 21.46 -38.47 13.20
C SER A 1053 22.79 -37.70 13.12
N ALA A 1054 23.93 -38.40 13.02
CA ALA A 1054 25.27 -37.83 12.91
C ALA A 1054 25.92 -37.98 11.52
N SER A 1055 25.33 -38.74 10.58
CA SER A 1055 25.98 -39.13 9.31
C SER A 1055 25.19 -38.83 8.03
N SER A 1056 23.88 -38.61 8.08
CA SER A 1056 23.00 -38.50 6.90
C SER A 1056 22.39 -37.10 6.67
N SER A 1057 23.23 -36.11 6.36
CA SER A 1057 22.79 -34.74 6.00
C SER A 1057 22.89 -34.39 4.51
N GLN A 1058 23.09 -35.38 3.62
CA GLN A 1058 23.31 -35.14 2.18
C GLN A 1058 22.47 -35.98 1.20
N THR A 1059 21.70 -36.97 1.66
CA THR A 1059 20.90 -37.86 0.78
C THR A 1059 19.53 -38.16 1.35
N SER A 1060 18.54 -37.32 1.03
CA SER A 1060 17.12 -37.55 1.32
C SER A 1060 16.22 -36.74 0.37
N GLN A 1061 16.35 -36.97 -0.94
CA GLN A 1061 15.34 -36.53 -1.92
C GLN A 1061 15.01 -37.55 -3.01
N ASP A 1062 15.86 -38.55 -3.29
CA ASP A 1062 15.54 -39.64 -4.22
C ASP A 1062 15.95 -41.00 -3.67
N THR A 1063 15.00 -41.94 -3.64
CA THR A 1063 15.05 -43.37 -4.08
C THR A 1063 13.93 -44.18 -3.36
N LEU A 1064 13.48 -45.29 -3.98
CA LEU A 1064 12.67 -46.39 -3.43
C LEU A 1064 11.13 -46.39 -3.67
N ILE A 1065 10.71 -46.30 -4.93
CA ILE A 1065 9.79 -47.33 -5.48
C ILE A 1065 10.35 -47.84 -6.81
N ARG A 1066 11.30 -48.79 -6.74
CA ARG A 1066 11.64 -49.68 -7.87
C ARG A 1066 12.50 -50.86 -7.42
N GLU A 1067 11.87 -52.00 -7.11
CA GLU A 1067 12.25 -53.36 -7.52
C GLU A 1067 11.43 -54.42 -6.78
N GLU A 1068 10.58 -55.16 -7.51
CA GLU A 1068 10.35 -56.62 -7.35
C GLU A 1068 9.28 -57.10 -8.35
N SER A 1069 9.64 -57.24 -9.63
CA SER A 1069 8.77 -57.89 -10.64
C SER A 1069 9.49 -58.50 -11.84
N GLN A 1070 10.81 -58.79 -11.74
CA GLN A 1070 11.57 -59.49 -12.78
C GLN A 1070 12.57 -60.50 -12.22
N ASN A 1071 12.09 -61.58 -11.55
CA ASN A 1071 12.89 -62.81 -11.42
C ASN A 1071 12.05 -64.05 -11.07
N ARG A 1072 11.20 -64.52 -12.00
CA ARG A 1072 10.61 -65.87 -11.98
C ARG A 1072 10.10 -66.30 -13.36
N ARG A 1073 11.01 -66.81 -14.20
CA ARG A 1073 10.75 -67.73 -15.34
C ARG A 1073 12.07 -68.11 -16.04
N LYS A 1074 12.73 -69.16 -15.53
CA LYS A 1074 13.66 -70.06 -16.25
C LYS A 1074 14.20 -71.14 -15.31
N ALA A 1075 13.38 -72.17 -15.09
CA ALA A 1075 13.74 -73.53 -14.72
C ALA A 1075 12.47 -74.35 -14.96
N ASP A 1076 12.60 -75.43 -15.72
CA ASP A 1076 11.55 -76.25 -16.35
C ASP A 1076 10.66 -75.52 -17.40
#